data_AF-A0A5Q0LE40-F1
#
_entry.id   AF-A0A5Q0LE40-F1
#
_cell.length_a   1.000
_cell.length_b   1.000
_cell.length_c   1.000
_cell.angle_alpha   90.00
_cell.angle_beta   90.00
_cell.angle_gamma   90.00
#
_symmetry.space_group_name_H-M   'P 1'
#
loop_
_entity.id
_entity.type
_entity.pdbx_description
1 polymer ?
#
loop_
_entity_poly.entity_id
_entity_poly.type
_entity_poly.pdbx_seq_one_letter_code
_entity_poly.pdbx_strand_id
1 'polypeptide(L)'
;MNDARPTREVRPGRLKVYLGAAPGVGKTYRMLDEGHRRAARGADVVVGVARCHGRPHTEAMLEGLEPVAPVRCRHRGEEREEMDLAAVLARRPQVVIVDDFAHANVPGGGRNPNRRQDIEELLAAGIDVITALDIQHLESLGDVVERITRVPQRETVPDEAVRRADRIELVDMDPRDLRRRMAHGTIYAPERIDAALADHFRPANLTALRRLALLWMADRVDEALRSYRPERAGDGGREPRERVVVALTGGGEGDTLIRRAARIAGLPHAPDALGPVGAGAAPRAGSDLLAVHVTRSDTLAAGASHASLARQRRLVENLGGSYHSVVGDDVATALVDFARAENATQLVLGTSRRGRVERFVTGRGTGETVVGLCADIDVHMVTHERAGRGTLLPSRRRTLPTARLVAGPVAGLVLPVLLTLLLAQVRGTVNLTSEALLFLLTVVGVACIGGVASAVIASVTASLLLNYWFIPPVGSFTLADPNAVLAVGVFTVVAATVAAVVDRSLRLSRRAARATAEAETMSSLAGTIVRGGETIPALLERTRETFGTDSAELVDRPPPPGTDTGAVVVVPAGPGSHLVLRGRPLASSERRVLAAFAAHVGSAVERARLAEAAAEVEPVRAADRMRTALLRAVGHDLRTPLAAGWAAVASLRSRDVEFSAADRDELLATADESMAKLNRLVENLLDLSRLQAGVLCLNLRATALEEVLPAALADVPGVEVGDLERLPAVLADPPLLERVIANLAGNAARHTSEGRPVLLTASAHAGRVEVRIVDRGPGIPPSDRDRVFEPFQRLGDTDNSTGLGLGLALSRGLTEAMNGTLVPEDTPGGGLTMVLSLPCARDAENDVPATPLP
;
A
#
# COMPACT_ATOMS: atom_id res chain seq x y z
N MET A 1 -8.59 -70.81 -16.19
CA MET A 1 -9.47 -69.66 -15.91
C MET A 1 -8.73 -68.75 -14.94
N ASN A 2 -8.65 -67.45 -15.27
CA ASN A 2 -7.90 -66.36 -14.63
C ASN A 2 -6.37 -66.30 -14.85
N ASP A 3 -6.02 -65.77 -16.03
CA ASP A 3 -4.73 -65.13 -16.31
C ASP A 3 -4.91 -63.60 -16.08
N ALA A 4 -4.57 -63.11 -14.90
CA ALA A 4 -4.62 -61.69 -14.56
C ALA A 4 -3.19 -61.11 -14.61
N ARG A 5 -2.82 -60.56 -15.77
CA ARG A 5 -1.58 -59.77 -15.92
C ARG A 5 -1.65 -58.52 -15.03
N PRO A 6 -0.54 -58.11 -14.38
CA PRO A 6 -0.50 -56.88 -13.61
C PRO A 6 -0.72 -55.68 -14.54
N THR A 7 -1.76 -54.90 -14.28
CA THR A 7 -1.98 -53.59 -14.90
C THR A 7 -0.84 -52.67 -14.53
N ARG A 8 0.02 -52.37 -15.51
CA ARG A 8 1.13 -51.42 -15.42
C ARG A 8 0.55 -50.05 -15.03
N GLU A 9 0.84 -49.53 -13.83
CA GLU A 9 0.46 -48.18 -13.43
C GLU A 9 0.99 -47.18 -14.47
N VAL A 10 0.09 -46.59 -15.25
CA VAL A 10 0.43 -45.58 -16.25
C VAL A 10 0.76 -44.30 -15.48
N ARG A 11 2.00 -43.82 -15.60
CA ARG A 11 2.37 -42.52 -15.03
C ARG A 11 1.53 -41.43 -15.70
N PRO A 12 0.95 -40.48 -14.94
CA PRO A 12 0.26 -39.35 -15.54
C PRO A 12 1.23 -38.54 -16.41
N GLY A 13 0.73 -38.04 -17.52
CA GLY A 13 1.46 -37.18 -18.45
C GLY A 13 1.83 -35.85 -17.81
N ARG A 14 2.77 -35.13 -18.42
CA ARG A 14 3.26 -33.84 -17.92
C ARG A 14 2.59 -32.67 -18.62
N LEU A 15 2.27 -31.63 -17.86
CA LEU A 15 1.66 -30.41 -18.36
C LEU A 15 2.70 -29.28 -18.45
N LYS A 16 2.86 -28.72 -19.66
CA LYS A 16 3.63 -27.49 -19.89
C LYS A 16 2.69 -26.36 -20.32
N VAL A 17 2.72 -25.25 -19.59
CA VAL A 17 1.88 -24.07 -19.85
C VAL A 17 2.74 -22.88 -20.29
N TYR A 18 2.39 -22.27 -21.42
CA TYR A 18 2.90 -20.96 -21.82
C TYR A 18 1.96 -19.87 -21.33
N LEU A 19 2.37 -19.15 -20.29
CA LEU A 19 1.59 -18.08 -19.66
C LEU A 19 1.95 -16.74 -20.29
N GLY A 20 0.99 -15.97 -20.79
CA GLY A 20 1.21 -14.63 -21.33
C GLY A 20 0.54 -13.55 -20.50
N ALA A 21 1.12 -12.36 -20.51
CA ALA A 21 0.53 -11.17 -19.89
C ALA A 21 -0.68 -10.65 -20.66
N ALA A 22 -0.72 -10.82 -21.97
CA ALA A 22 -1.79 -10.32 -22.83
C ALA A 22 -1.92 -11.14 -24.12
N PRO A 23 -3.07 -11.06 -24.82
CA PRO A 23 -3.22 -11.64 -26.14
C PRO A 23 -2.18 -11.06 -27.12
N GLY A 24 -1.68 -11.89 -28.04
CA GLY A 24 -0.73 -11.46 -29.08
C GLY A 24 0.76 -11.42 -28.70
N VAL A 25 1.13 -11.69 -27.45
CA VAL A 25 2.56 -11.77 -27.03
C VAL A 25 3.33 -12.92 -27.68
N GLY A 26 2.64 -13.88 -28.32
CA GLY A 26 3.25 -14.99 -29.08
C GLY A 26 3.20 -16.36 -28.41
N LYS A 27 2.27 -16.59 -27.48
CA LYS A 27 2.11 -17.88 -26.77
C LYS A 27 1.94 -19.08 -27.71
N THR A 28 0.98 -19.03 -28.63
CA THR A 28 0.71 -20.10 -29.62
C THR A 28 1.95 -20.39 -30.47
N TYR A 29 2.66 -19.36 -30.89
CA TYR A 29 3.91 -19.52 -31.65
C TYR A 29 4.97 -20.26 -30.83
N ARG A 30 5.19 -19.86 -29.56
CA ARG A 30 6.13 -20.52 -28.64
C ARG A 30 5.73 -21.97 -28.32
N MET A 31 4.43 -22.22 -28.23
CA MET A 31 3.86 -23.55 -28.02
C MET A 31 4.15 -24.48 -29.21
N LEU A 32 3.91 -24.03 -30.45
CA LEU A 32 4.22 -24.78 -31.67
C LEU A 32 5.73 -24.99 -31.87
N ASP A 33 6.54 -23.97 -31.57
CA ASP A 33 8.01 -24.04 -31.58
C ASP A 33 8.54 -25.11 -30.59
N GLU A 34 7.92 -25.26 -29.41
CA GLU A 34 8.24 -26.38 -28.51
C GLU A 34 7.82 -27.74 -29.09
N GLY A 35 6.68 -27.80 -29.78
CA GLY A 35 6.25 -28.98 -30.53
C GLY A 35 7.29 -29.44 -31.54
N HIS A 36 7.77 -28.52 -32.38
CA HIS A 36 8.86 -28.77 -33.32
C HIS A 36 10.13 -29.24 -32.65
N ARG A 37 10.55 -28.60 -31.55
CA ARG A 37 11.72 -29.04 -30.78
C ARG A 37 11.56 -30.46 -30.22
N ARG A 38 10.35 -30.85 -29.82
CA ARG A 38 10.05 -32.21 -29.32
C ARG A 38 10.09 -33.23 -30.47
N ALA A 39 9.46 -32.91 -31.59
CA ALA A 39 9.47 -33.76 -32.80
C ALA A 39 10.89 -33.96 -33.35
N ALA A 40 11.70 -32.89 -33.41
CA ALA A 40 13.09 -32.95 -33.84
C ALA A 40 13.98 -33.82 -32.92
N ARG A 41 13.59 -33.99 -31.65
CA ARG A 41 14.23 -34.92 -30.70
C ARG A 41 13.68 -36.36 -30.79
N GLY A 42 12.81 -36.64 -31.75
CA GLY A 42 12.21 -37.95 -31.99
C GLY A 42 10.98 -38.27 -31.14
N ALA A 43 10.36 -37.27 -30.49
CA ALA A 43 9.09 -37.49 -29.78
C ALA A 43 7.91 -37.55 -30.77
N ASP A 44 6.91 -38.39 -30.48
CA ASP A 44 5.65 -38.45 -31.23
C ASP A 44 4.74 -37.28 -30.81
N VAL A 45 4.65 -36.26 -31.68
CA VAL A 45 3.94 -35.00 -31.40
C VAL A 45 2.76 -34.82 -32.34
N VAL A 46 1.60 -34.57 -31.76
CA VAL A 46 0.36 -34.33 -32.49
C VAL A 46 -0.26 -32.98 -32.10
N VAL A 47 -0.86 -32.28 -33.06
CA VAL A 47 -1.64 -31.06 -32.81
C VAL A 47 -3.11 -31.43 -32.62
N GLY A 48 -3.58 -31.39 -31.37
CA GLY A 48 -4.99 -31.58 -31.07
C GLY A 48 -5.81 -30.37 -31.53
N VAL A 49 -5.35 -29.17 -31.17
CA VAL A 49 -5.91 -27.91 -31.68
C VAL A 49 -4.93 -26.75 -31.49
N ALA A 50 -4.87 -25.86 -32.48
CA ALA A 50 -4.08 -24.64 -32.46
C ALA A 50 -4.90 -23.46 -33.02
N ARG A 51 -4.94 -22.33 -32.30
CA ARG A 51 -5.71 -21.14 -32.72
C ARG A 51 -4.79 -20.14 -33.42
N CYS A 52 -4.52 -20.35 -34.70
CA CYS A 52 -3.63 -19.48 -35.47
C CYS A 52 -4.26 -18.15 -35.91
N HIS A 53 -5.59 -18.05 -35.93
CA HIS A 53 -6.36 -16.84 -36.28
C HIS A 53 -5.97 -16.18 -37.63
N GLY A 54 -5.66 -16.98 -38.65
CA GLY A 54 -5.30 -16.43 -39.97
C GLY A 54 -3.89 -15.83 -40.04
N ARG A 55 -3.02 -16.10 -39.06
CA ARG A 55 -1.68 -15.50 -38.98
C ARG A 55 -0.67 -16.33 -39.78
N PRO A 56 -0.12 -15.85 -40.91
CA PRO A 56 0.68 -16.68 -41.83
C PRO A 56 1.89 -17.32 -41.17
N HIS A 57 2.62 -16.57 -40.33
CA HIS A 57 3.78 -17.09 -39.62
C HIS A 57 3.46 -18.13 -38.55
N THR A 58 2.25 -18.10 -37.97
CA THR A 58 1.84 -19.11 -36.96
C THR A 58 1.24 -20.33 -37.65
N GLU A 59 0.56 -20.15 -38.79
CA GLU A 59 0.07 -21.24 -39.63
C GLU A 59 1.20 -22.05 -40.25
N ALA A 60 2.26 -21.39 -40.73
CA ALA A 60 3.46 -22.07 -41.21
C ALA A 60 4.10 -22.99 -40.14
N MET A 61 3.93 -22.67 -38.85
CA MET A 61 4.43 -23.52 -37.76
C MET A 61 3.63 -24.82 -37.57
N LEU A 62 2.48 -24.99 -38.24
CA LEU A 62 1.76 -26.26 -38.27
C LEU A 62 2.38 -27.24 -39.26
N GLU A 63 3.09 -26.76 -40.28
CA GLU A 63 3.77 -27.61 -41.25
C GLU A 63 4.81 -28.48 -40.54
N GLY A 64 4.77 -29.80 -40.77
CA GLY A 64 5.68 -30.76 -40.14
C GLY A 64 5.21 -31.30 -38.78
N LEU A 65 4.07 -30.88 -38.26
CA LEU A 65 3.39 -31.50 -37.11
C LEU A 65 2.11 -32.21 -37.57
N GLU A 66 1.82 -33.41 -37.05
CA GLU A 66 0.62 -34.19 -37.42
C GLU A 66 -0.63 -33.55 -36.78
N PRO A 67 -1.63 -33.07 -37.55
CA PRO A 67 -2.86 -32.53 -36.99
C PRO A 67 -3.94 -33.61 -36.78
N VAL A 68 -4.72 -33.50 -35.70
CA VAL A 68 -5.98 -34.25 -35.54
C VAL A 68 -7.12 -33.47 -36.17
N ALA A 69 -7.96 -34.16 -36.95
CA ALA A 69 -9.13 -33.54 -37.54
C ALA A 69 -10.10 -33.05 -36.43
N PRO A 70 -10.55 -31.78 -36.47
CA PRO A 70 -11.47 -31.26 -35.47
C PRO A 70 -12.90 -31.79 -35.66
N VAL A 71 -13.67 -31.82 -34.59
CA VAL A 71 -15.10 -32.12 -34.63
C VAL A 71 -15.87 -30.87 -35.01
N ARG A 72 -16.74 -30.97 -36.02
CA ARG A 72 -17.63 -29.88 -36.44
C ARG A 72 -18.95 -29.94 -35.67
N CYS A 73 -19.26 -28.86 -34.97
CA CYS A 73 -20.40 -28.77 -34.06
C CYS A 73 -21.25 -27.57 -34.44
N ARG A 74 -22.58 -27.73 -34.49
CA ARG A 74 -23.52 -26.62 -34.71
C ARG A 74 -24.01 -26.08 -33.37
N HIS A 75 -23.74 -24.80 -33.12
CA HIS A 75 -24.24 -24.13 -31.91
C HIS A 75 -24.72 -22.72 -32.26
N ARG A 76 -25.97 -22.40 -31.87
CA ARG A 76 -26.64 -21.12 -32.16
C ARG A 76 -26.66 -20.72 -33.65
N GLY A 77 -26.71 -21.71 -34.55
CA GLY A 77 -26.76 -21.47 -36.00
C GLY A 77 -25.41 -21.28 -36.68
N GLU A 78 -24.30 -21.26 -35.92
CA GLU A 78 -22.93 -21.22 -36.44
C GLU A 78 -22.28 -22.61 -36.38
N GLU A 79 -21.52 -22.98 -37.42
CA GLU A 79 -20.62 -24.13 -37.37
C GLU A 79 -19.31 -23.74 -36.68
N ARG A 80 -18.91 -24.53 -35.68
CA ARG A 80 -17.67 -24.34 -34.92
C ARG A 80 -16.84 -25.62 -34.92
N GLU A 81 -15.53 -25.45 -34.98
CA GLU A 81 -14.56 -26.55 -34.92
C GLU A 81 -13.98 -26.66 -33.50
N GLU A 82 -14.03 -27.87 -32.95
CA GLU A 82 -13.61 -28.23 -31.60
C GLU A 82 -12.61 -29.39 -31.62
N MET A 83 -11.79 -29.53 -30.58
CA MET A 83 -10.81 -30.61 -30.50
C MET A 83 -11.50 -31.98 -30.36
N ASP A 84 -11.12 -32.95 -31.20
CA ASP A 84 -11.56 -34.35 -31.04
C ASP A 84 -10.74 -35.07 -29.96
N LEU A 85 -11.17 -34.94 -28.70
CA LEU A 85 -10.53 -35.61 -27.57
C LEU A 85 -10.48 -37.15 -27.77
N ALA A 86 -11.52 -37.75 -28.34
CA ALA A 86 -11.58 -39.20 -28.52
C ALA A 86 -10.56 -39.69 -29.55
N ALA A 87 -10.39 -38.95 -30.66
CA ALA A 87 -9.38 -39.24 -31.67
C ALA A 87 -7.96 -39.09 -31.11
N VAL A 88 -7.68 -38.05 -30.32
CA VAL A 88 -6.37 -37.86 -29.67
C VAL A 88 -6.07 -39.03 -28.71
N LEU A 89 -7.04 -39.41 -27.87
CA LEU A 89 -6.90 -40.53 -26.93
C LEU A 89 -6.74 -41.88 -27.63
N ALA A 90 -7.37 -42.06 -28.80
CA ALA A 90 -7.22 -43.27 -29.62
C ALA A 90 -5.84 -43.32 -30.30
N ARG A 91 -5.32 -42.18 -30.78
CA ARG A 91 -4.00 -42.05 -31.42
C ARG A 91 -2.85 -42.25 -30.44
N ARG A 92 -3.04 -41.94 -29.15
CA ARG A 92 -2.05 -42.09 -28.05
C ARG A 92 -0.66 -41.51 -28.38
N PRO A 93 -0.56 -40.22 -28.75
CA PRO A 93 0.74 -39.60 -28.97
C PRO A 93 1.54 -39.50 -27.66
N GLN A 94 2.85 -39.27 -27.76
CA GLN A 94 3.66 -38.95 -26.57
C GLN A 94 3.38 -37.53 -26.08
N VAL A 95 3.22 -36.59 -27.01
CA VAL A 95 2.96 -35.18 -26.73
C VAL A 95 1.80 -34.69 -27.59
N VAL A 96 0.86 -33.97 -27.00
CA VAL A 96 -0.20 -33.26 -27.72
C VAL A 96 -0.16 -31.77 -27.46
N ILE A 97 -0.33 -30.99 -28.53
CA ILE A 97 -0.47 -29.54 -28.47
C ILE A 97 -1.96 -29.19 -28.40
N VAL A 98 -2.34 -28.46 -27.35
CA VAL A 98 -3.72 -28.06 -27.08
C VAL A 98 -3.75 -26.59 -26.70
N ASP A 99 -4.05 -25.73 -27.67
CA ASP A 99 -4.15 -24.29 -27.45
C ASP A 99 -5.41 -23.91 -26.66
N ASP A 100 -5.39 -22.71 -26.06
CA ASP A 100 -6.53 -22.08 -25.39
C ASP A 100 -7.04 -22.85 -24.15
N PHE A 101 -6.22 -22.91 -23.10
CA PHE A 101 -6.52 -23.70 -21.88
C PHE A 101 -7.84 -23.31 -21.18
N ALA A 102 -8.24 -22.04 -21.30
CA ALA A 102 -9.45 -21.51 -20.67
C ALA A 102 -10.74 -21.73 -21.47
N HIS A 103 -10.62 -22.22 -22.71
CA HIS A 103 -11.74 -22.32 -23.65
C HIS A 103 -12.90 -23.15 -23.09
N ALA A 104 -14.11 -22.60 -23.20
CA ALA A 104 -15.35 -23.32 -22.92
C ALA A 104 -15.78 -24.11 -24.16
N ASN A 105 -15.85 -25.43 -24.03
CA ASN A 105 -16.19 -26.29 -25.15
C ASN A 105 -17.64 -26.05 -25.58
N VAL A 106 -17.89 -26.19 -26.88
CA VAL A 106 -19.24 -26.04 -27.43
C VAL A 106 -20.17 -27.12 -26.87
N PRO A 107 -21.35 -26.77 -26.31
CA PRO A 107 -22.30 -27.77 -25.80
C PRO A 107 -22.71 -28.77 -26.90
N GLY A 108 -22.48 -30.06 -26.64
CA GLY A 108 -22.73 -31.15 -27.59
C GLY A 108 -21.60 -31.45 -28.58
N GLY A 109 -20.48 -30.70 -28.53
CA GLY A 109 -19.33 -30.85 -29.42
C GLY A 109 -18.17 -31.68 -28.90
N GLY A 110 -18.26 -32.19 -27.67
CA GLY A 110 -17.22 -32.96 -27.00
C GLY A 110 -17.75 -33.64 -25.73
N ARG A 111 -16.87 -34.33 -25.00
CA ARG A 111 -17.24 -35.05 -23.77
C ARG A 111 -17.32 -34.13 -22.54
N ASN A 112 -16.49 -33.09 -22.51
CA ASN A 112 -16.39 -32.18 -21.37
C ASN A 112 -16.88 -30.76 -21.69
N PRO A 113 -17.37 -30.01 -20.67
CA PRO A 113 -17.78 -28.62 -20.81
C PRO A 113 -16.64 -27.60 -21.03
N ASN A 114 -15.38 -27.93 -20.71
CA ASN A 114 -14.25 -27.01 -20.91
C ASN A 114 -12.96 -27.74 -21.25
N ARG A 115 -12.04 -27.02 -21.90
CA ARG A 115 -10.78 -27.59 -22.38
C ARG A 115 -9.89 -28.08 -21.25
N ARG A 116 -9.98 -27.46 -20.07
CA ARG A 116 -9.24 -27.90 -18.89
C ARG A 116 -9.50 -29.37 -18.57
N GLN A 117 -10.75 -29.81 -18.62
CA GLN A 117 -11.11 -31.21 -18.37
C GLN A 117 -10.63 -32.15 -19.47
N ASP A 118 -10.62 -31.70 -20.73
CA ASP A 118 -10.02 -32.50 -21.82
C ASP A 118 -8.52 -32.72 -21.59
N ILE A 119 -7.81 -31.67 -21.15
CA ILE A 119 -6.40 -31.75 -20.79
C ILE A 119 -6.18 -32.69 -19.59
N GLU A 120 -7.04 -32.64 -18.57
CA GLU A 120 -6.99 -33.56 -17.44
C GLU A 120 -7.16 -35.03 -17.87
N GLU A 121 -8.06 -35.33 -18.82
CA GLU A 121 -8.20 -36.67 -19.39
C GLU A 121 -6.97 -37.12 -20.19
N LEU A 122 -6.36 -36.22 -20.97
CA LEU A 122 -5.13 -36.51 -21.73
C LEU A 122 -3.95 -36.82 -20.81
N LEU A 123 -3.78 -36.02 -19.74
CA LEU A 123 -2.74 -36.24 -18.73
C LEU A 123 -3.00 -37.56 -17.98
N ALA A 124 -4.24 -37.88 -17.63
CA ALA A 124 -4.59 -39.15 -16.99
C ALA A 124 -4.32 -40.37 -17.89
N ALA A 125 -4.39 -40.20 -19.21
CA ALA A 125 -4.01 -41.22 -20.19
C ALA A 125 -2.49 -41.37 -20.39
N GLY A 126 -1.67 -40.55 -19.72
CA GLY A 126 -0.21 -40.59 -19.81
C GLY A 126 0.38 -39.79 -20.98
N ILE A 127 -0.40 -38.88 -21.59
CA ILE A 127 0.02 -38.05 -22.72
C ILE A 127 0.52 -36.70 -22.18
N ASP A 128 1.73 -36.27 -22.58
CA ASP A 128 2.24 -34.93 -22.23
C ASP A 128 1.44 -33.86 -22.99
N VAL A 129 1.02 -32.79 -22.32
CA VAL A 129 0.24 -31.70 -22.92
C VAL A 129 1.04 -30.40 -22.91
N ILE A 130 1.11 -29.72 -24.06
CA ILE A 130 1.63 -28.36 -24.18
C ILE A 130 0.45 -27.43 -24.50
N THR A 131 0.25 -26.41 -23.68
CA THR A 131 -0.89 -25.49 -23.79
C THR A 131 -0.46 -24.04 -23.58
N ALA A 132 -1.37 -23.11 -23.90
CA ALA A 132 -1.18 -21.68 -23.72
C ALA A 132 -2.35 -21.06 -22.93
N LEU A 133 -2.03 -20.07 -22.11
CA LEU A 133 -2.98 -19.36 -21.24
C LEU A 133 -2.58 -17.89 -21.11
N ASP A 134 -3.56 -16.98 -21.09
CA ASP A 134 -3.33 -15.59 -20.68
C ASP A 134 -3.67 -15.39 -19.20
N ILE A 135 -2.94 -14.48 -18.53
CA ILE A 135 -3.14 -14.14 -17.12
C ILE A 135 -4.56 -13.66 -16.82
N GLN A 136 -5.25 -13.11 -17.83
CA GLN A 136 -6.64 -12.65 -17.74
C GLN A 136 -7.65 -13.77 -17.50
N HIS A 137 -7.29 -15.02 -17.80
CA HIS A 137 -8.18 -16.17 -17.64
C HIS A 137 -7.98 -16.88 -16.30
N LEU A 138 -7.09 -16.40 -15.42
CA LEU A 138 -7.00 -16.94 -14.07
C LEU A 138 -8.18 -16.46 -13.22
N GLU A 139 -8.87 -17.40 -12.58
CA GLU A 139 -10.06 -17.13 -11.78
C GLU A 139 -9.78 -16.14 -10.65
N SER A 140 -8.66 -16.27 -9.93
CA SER A 140 -8.35 -15.37 -8.81
C SER A 140 -8.06 -13.93 -9.21
N LEU A 141 -7.80 -13.68 -10.51
CA LEU A 141 -7.45 -12.37 -11.05
C LEU A 141 -8.60 -11.72 -11.82
N GLY A 142 -9.75 -12.39 -11.98
CA GLY A 142 -10.88 -11.94 -12.77
C GLY A 142 -11.31 -10.50 -12.45
N ASP A 143 -11.62 -10.21 -11.18
CA ASP A 143 -12.09 -8.89 -10.74
C ASP A 143 -11.07 -7.77 -10.97
N VAL A 144 -9.77 -8.09 -10.79
CA VAL A 144 -8.69 -7.13 -10.97
C VAL A 144 -8.49 -6.84 -12.45
N VAL A 145 -8.53 -7.88 -13.28
CA VAL A 145 -8.38 -7.79 -14.73
C VAL A 145 -9.57 -7.08 -15.37
N GLU A 146 -10.80 -7.33 -14.92
CA GLU A 146 -11.99 -6.62 -15.39
C GLU A 146 -11.90 -5.12 -15.07
N ARG A 147 -11.40 -4.75 -13.88
CA ARG A 147 -11.18 -3.34 -13.51
C ARG A 147 -10.14 -2.66 -14.40
N ILE A 148 -9.09 -3.38 -14.80
CA ILE A 148 -8.04 -2.87 -15.68
C ILE A 148 -8.53 -2.76 -17.13
N THR A 149 -9.16 -3.81 -17.65
CA THR A 149 -9.50 -3.94 -19.08
C THR A 149 -10.90 -3.44 -19.43
N ARG A 150 -11.78 -3.25 -18.43
CA ARG A 150 -13.21 -2.91 -18.55
C ARG A 150 -14.05 -3.93 -19.32
N VAL A 151 -13.53 -5.15 -19.50
CA VAL A 151 -14.21 -6.23 -20.21
C VAL A 151 -14.32 -7.44 -19.27
N PRO A 152 -15.53 -7.93 -18.98
CA PRO A 152 -15.72 -9.10 -18.13
C PRO A 152 -15.18 -10.35 -18.83
N GLN A 153 -14.39 -11.14 -18.10
CA GLN A 153 -13.84 -12.41 -18.59
C GLN A 153 -14.82 -13.54 -18.31
N ARG A 154 -15.31 -14.19 -19.37
CA ARG A 154 -16.31 -15.26 -19.27
C ARG A 154 -15.70 -16.65 -19.21
N GLU A 155 -14.48 -16.79 -19.70
CA GLU A 155 -13.72 -18.04 -19.77
C GLU A 155 -12.58 -17.95 -18.76
N THR A 156 -12.64 -18.79 -17.73
CA THR A 156 -11.71 -18.79 -16.60
C THR A 156 -11.21 -20.19 -16.25
N VAL A 157 -10.03 -20.24 -15.65
CA VAL A 157 -9.37 -21.46 -15.16
C VAL A 157 -8.99 -21.24 -13.70
N PRO A 158 -9.32 -22.18 -12.80
CA PRO A 158 -8.86 -22.12 -11.42
C PRO A 158 -7.34 -22.12 -11.34
N ASP A 159 -6.77 -21.23 -10.54
CA ASP A 159 -5.31 -21.08 -10.37
C ASP A 159 -4.60 -22.39 -10.05
N GLU A 160 -5.20 -23.23 -9.22
CA GLU A 160 -4.64 -24.53 -8.83
C GLU A 160 -4.42 -25.45 -10.04
N ALA A 161 -5.34 -25.45 -11.02
CA ALA A 161 -5.21 -26.27 -12.22
C ALA A 161 -3.98 -25.88 -13.06
N VAL A 162 -3.66 -24.58 -13.11
CA VAL A 162 -2.46 -24.07 -13.77
C VAL A 162 -1.21 -24.36 -12.93
N ARG A 163 -1.29 -24.20 -11.60
CA ARG A 163 -0.16 -24.43 -10.68
C ARG A 163 0.32 -25.89 -10.65
N ARG A 164 -0.58 -26.84 -10.88
CA ARG A 164 -0.27 -28.27 -11.04
C ARG A 164 0.59 -28.58 -12.27
N ALA A 165 0.76 -27.65 -13.20
CA ALA A 165 1.65 -27.85 -14.34
C ALA A 165 3.09 -28.10 -13.89
N ASP A 166 3.74 -29.09 -14.52
CA ASP A 166 5.16 -29.40 -14.28
C ASP A 166 6.07 -28.23 -14.65
N ARG A 167 5.67 -27.47 -15.68
CA ARG A 167 6.44 -26.33 -16.16
C ARG A 167 5.53 -25.23 -16.66
N ILE A 168 5.71 -24.02 -16.11
CA ILE A 168 5.07 -22.81 -16.59
C ILE A 168 6.17 -21.89 -17.13
N GLU A 169 6.00 -21.40 -18.35
CA GLU A 169 6.96 -20.52 -19.01
C GLU A 169 6.26 -19.20 -19.35
N LEU A 170 6.77 -18.10 -18.78
CA LEU A 170 6.23 -16.77 -19.02
C LEU A 170 6.68 -16.27 -20.41
N VAL A 171 5.71 -15.98 -21.28
CA VAL A 171 5.91 -15.33 -22.56
C VAL A 171 5.63 -13.85 -22.38
N ASP A 172 6.69 -13.09 -22.12
CA ASP A 172 6.64 -11.65 -21.90
C ASP A 172 7.09 -10.86 -23.14
N MET A 173 6.45 -9.71 -23.36
CA MET A 173 6.77 -8.77 -24.43
C MET A 173 6.56 -7.35 -23.91
N ASP A 174 7.42 -6.41 -24.31
CA ASP A 174 7.25 -5.02 -23.93
C ASP A 174 5.90 -4.46 -24.44
N PRO A 175 5.14 -3.70 -23.63
CA PRO A 175 3.89 -3.10 -24.06
C PRO A 175 3.99 -2.27 -25.34
N ARG A 176 5.12 -1.58 -25.57
CA ARG A 176 5.33 -0.80 -26.80
C ARG A 176 5.55 -1.71 -28.00
N ASP A 177 6.28 -2.81 -27.83
CA ASP A 177 6.50 -3.81 -28.89
C ASP A 177 5.20 -4.53 -29.26
N LEU A 178 4.38 -4.89 -28.27
CA LEU A 178 3.10 -5.53 -28.51
C LEU A 178 2.17 -4.60 -29.29
N ARG A 179 2.11 -3.31 -28.93
CA ARG A 179 1.32 -2.31 -29.68
C ARG A 179 1.85 -2.08 -31.09
N ARG A 180 3.18 -2.05 -31.29
CA ARG A 180 3.78 -1.98 -32.64
C ARG A 180 3.37 -3.16 -33.51
N ARG A 181 3.48 -4.39 -33.00
CA ARG A 181 3.02 -5.60 -33.70
C ARG A 181 1.53 -5.55 -34.01
N MET A 182 0.74 -4.97 -33.12
CA MET A 182 -0.69 -4.80 -33.36
C MET A 182 -0.98 -3.76 -34.46
N ALA A 183 -0.30 -2.61 -34.43
CA ALA A 183 -0.43 -1.56 -35.44
C ALA A 183 0.02 -2.02 -36.85
N HIS A 184 0.98 -2.93 -36.93
CA HIS A 184 1.41 -3.55 -38.20
C HIS A 184 0.48 -4.66 -38.70
N GLY A 185 -0.66 -4.92 -38.04
CA GLY A 185 -1.63 -5.94 -38.47
C GLY A 185 -1.21 -7.39 -38.21
N THR A 186 -0.13 -7.64 -37.46
CA THR A 186 0.35 -9.00 -37.18
C THR A 186 -0.48 -9.80 -36.16
N ILE A 187 -1.48 -9.19 -35.51
CA ILE A 187 -2.24 -9.80 -34.40
C ILE A 187 -3.76 -9.84 -34.65
N TYR A 188 -4.34 -8.77 -35.19
CA TYR A 188 -5.76 -8.62 -35.52
C TYR A 188 -5.92 -8.18 -36.98
N ALA A 189 -7.09 -8.48 -37.57
CA ALA A 189 -7.48 -7.95 -38.87
C ALA A 189 -7.59 -6.41 -38.82
N PRO A 190 -7.24 -5.70 -39.92
CA PRO A 190 -7.12 -4.23 -39.96
C PRO A 190 -8.30 -3.47 -39.35
N GLU A 191 -9.50 -3.98 -39.54
CA GLU A 191 -10.76 -3.34 -39.16
C GLU A 191 -11.00 -3.33 -37.63
N ARG A 192 -10.27 -4.17 -36.87
CA ARG A 192 -10.39 -4.27 -35.41
C ARG A 192 -9.20 -3.68 -34.65
N ILE A 193 -8.17 -3.21 -35.35
CA ILE A 193 -6.92 -2.74 -34.73
C ILE A 193 -7.17 -1.48 -33.90
N ASP A 194 -7.84 -0.47 -34.46
CA ASP A 194 -8.01 0.83 -33.81
C ASP A 194 -8.86 0.74 -32.54
N ALA A 195 -9.98 0.02 -32.59
CA ALA A 195 -10.84 -0.20 -31.43
C ALA A 195 -10.10 -0.95 -30.30
N ALA A 196 -9.34 -1.99 -30.65
CA ALA A 196 -8.62 -2.76 -29.65
C ALA A 196 -7.39 -2.01 -29.10
N LEU A 197 -6.72 -1.16 -29.88
CA LEU A 197 -5.67 -0.23 -29.41
C LEU A 197 -6.22 0.87 -28.49
N ALA A 198 -7.44 1.34 -28.78
CA ALA A 198 -8.11 2.38 -28.01
C ALA A 198 -8.64 1.88 -26.67
N ASP A 199 -8.94 0.59 -26.51
CA ASP A 199 -9.52 0.05 -25.26
C ASP A 199 -8.63 -0.96 -24.53
N HIS A 200 -8.47 -2.17 -25.08
CA HIS A 200 -7.81 -3.27 -24.38
C HIS A 200 -6.28 -3.11 -24.34
N PHE A 201 -5.67 -2.63 -25.44
CA PHE A 201 -4.21 -2.53 -25.61
C PHE A 201 -3.64 -1.15 -25.25
N ARG A 202 -4.25 -0.44 -24.30
CA ARG A 202 -3.68 0.79 -23.73
C ARG A 202 -2.36 0.48 -23.00
N PRO A 203 -1.33 1.35 -23.08
CA PRO A 203 -0.05 1.13 -22.39
C PRO A 203 -0.20 0.86 -20.88
N ALA A 204 -1.12 1.56 -20.22
CA ALA A 204 -1.40 1.37 -18.79
C ALA A 204 -1.95 -0.04 -18.51
N ASN A 205 -2.90 -0.52 -19.33
CA ASN A 205 -3.52 -1.84 -19.18
C ASN A 205 -2.49 -2.95 -19.39
N LEU A 206 -1.71 -2.87 -20.46
CA LEU A 206 -0.67 -3.85 -20.77
C LEU A 206 0.43 -3.89 -19.70
N THR A 207 0.82 -2.74 -19.15
CA THR A 207 1.80 -2.67 -18.05
C THR A 207 1.25 -3.31 -16.78
N ALA A 208 -0.03 -3.08 -16.47
CA ALA A 208 -0.68 -3.67 -15.31
C ALA A 208 -0.81 -5.19 -15.44
N LEU A 209 -1.26 -5.70 -16.60
CA LEU A 209 -1.36 -7.14 -16.85
C LEU A 209 0.01 -7.82 -16.81
N ARG A 210 1.05 -7.20 -17.36
CA ARG A 210 2.45 -7.67 -17.27
C ARG A 210 2.91 -7.79 -15.82
N ARG A 211 2.62 -6.78 -14.99
CA ARG A 211 2.94 -6.82 -13.56
C ARG A 211 2.21 -7.95 -12.83
N LEU A 212 0.93 -8.16 -13.13
CA LEU A 212 0.15 -9.27 -12.53
C LEU A 212 0.75 -10.62 -12.91
N ALA A 213 1.14 -10.81 -14.18
CA ALA A 213 1.76 -12.06 -14.62
C ALA A 213 3.10 -12.35 -13.93
N LEU A 214 3.94 -11.33 -13.73
CA LEU A 214 5.21 -11.46 -13.02
C LEU A 214 5.03 -11.77 -11.54
N LEU A 215 4.08 -11.11 -10.86
CA LEU A 215 3.78 -11.36 -9.45
C LEU A 215 3.26 -12.78 -9.25
N TRP A 216 2.31 -13.22 -10.08
CA TRP A 216 1.76 -14.55 -9.97
C TRP A 216 2.82 -15.65 -10.21
N MET A 217 3.73 -15.43 -11.17
CA MET A 217 4.86 -16.34 -11.40
C MET A 217 5.83 -16.39 -10.21
N ALA A 218 6.10 -15.25 -9.56
CA ALA A 218 6.97 -15.20 -8.38
C ALA A 218 6.39 -16.01 -7.21
N ASP A 219 5.09 -15.87 -6.93
CA ASP A 219 4.40 -16.63 -5.89
C ASP A 219 4.52 -18.16 -6.12
N ARG A 220 4.51 -18.61 -7.38
CA ARG A 220 4.67 -20.03 -7.73
C ARG A 220 6.09 -20.56 -7.51
N VAL A 221 7.11 -19.74 -7.75
CA VAL A 221 8.52 -20.12 -7.51
C VAL A 221 8.75 -20.36 -6.02
N ASP A 222 8.19 -19.51 -5.17
CA ASP A 222 8.27 -19.66 -3.72
C ASP A 222 7.59 -20.95 -3.23
N GLU A 223 6.47 -21.32 -3.82
CA GLU A 223 5.75 -22.57 -3.54
C GLU A 223 6.51 -23.82 -4.05
N ALA A 224 7.15 -23.73 -5.22
CA ALA A 224 8.01 -24.81 -5.76
C ALA A 224 9.20 -25.10 -4.85
N LEU A 225 9.83 -24.05 -4.32
CA LEU A 225 10.95 -24.15 -3.37
C LEU A 225 10.53 -24.80 -2.04
N ARG A 226 9.27 -24.66 -1.63
CA ARG A 226 8.71 -25.36 -0.46
C ARG A 226 8.47 -26.84 -0.75
N SER A 227 8.07 -27.17 -1.98
CA SER A 227 7.66 -28.51 -2.41
C SER A 227 8.83 -29.45 -2.77
N TYR A 228 9.99 -28.91 -3.18
CA TYR A 228 11.18 -29.69 -3.59
C TYR A 228 12.02 -30.23 -2.42
N ARG A 229 11.45 -30.36 -1.21
CA ARG A 229 12.15 -30.99 -0.08
C ARG A 229 11.63 -32.41 0.10
N PRO A 230 12.27 -33.42 -0.50
CA PRO A 230 11.91 -34.79 -0.21
C PRO A 230 12.26 -35.11 1.23
N GLU A 231 11.35 -35.82 1.88
CA GLU A 231 11.54 -36.57 3.11
C GLU A 231 12.76 -37.50 2.96
N ARG A 232 13.95 -37.03 3.34
CA ARG A 232 15.09 -37.89 3.62
C ARG A 232 15.59 -37.60 5.03
N ALA A 233 15.09 -38.42 5.95
CA ALA A 233 15.78 -38.74 7.18
C ALA A 233 17.08 -39.49 6.83
N GLY A 234 18.19 -39.08 7.44
CA GLY A 234 19.50 -39.67 7.22
C GLY A 234 20.62 -38.75 7.70
N ASP A 235 21.15 -39.09 8.86
CA ASP A 235 22.18 -38.48 9.69
C ASP A 235 23.39 -37.84 8.96
N GLY A 236 23.91 -36.74 9.54
CA GLY A 236 25.25 -36.20 9.27
C GLY A 236 25.37 -35.14 8.17
N GLY A 237 25.38 -33.85 8.57
CA GLY A 237 25.98 -32.77 7.77
C GLY A 237 25.01 -31.68 7.30
N ARG A 238 24.30 -31.03 8.24
CA ARG A 238 23.51 -29.82 7.98
C ARG A 238 24.23 -28.65 8.64
N GLU A 239 24.54 -27.57 7.91
CA GLU A 239 24.57 -26.26 8.56
C GLU A 239 23.10 -25.88 8.81
N PRO A 240 22.64 -25.80 10.08
CA PRO A 240 21.28 -25.39 10.39
C PRO A 240 21.07 -23.94 9.95
N ARG A 241 19.85 -23.61 9.50
CA ARG A 241 19.40 -22.22 9.56
C ARG A 241 19.43 -21.80 11.02
N GLU A 242 20.32 -20.89 11.38
CA GLU A 242 20.45 -20.45 12.77
C GLU A 242 19.21 -19.63 13.15
N ARG A 243 18.35 -20.20 13.98
CA ARG A 243 17.20 -19.51 14.57
C ARG A 243 17.57 -19.06 15.97
N VAL A 244 17.75 -17.75 16.12
CA VAL A 244 18.26 -17.13 17.34
C VAL A 244 17.09 -16.47 18.06
N VAL A 245 16.72 -17.00 19.22
CA VAL A 245 15.75 -16.37 20.13
C VAL A 245 16.49 -15.47 21.11
N VAL A 246 16.01 -14.24 21.32
CA VAL A 246 16.52 -13.32 22.35
C VAL A 246 15.45 -13.01 23.38
N ALA A 247 15.74 -13.29 24.64
CA ALA A 247 14.81 -12.99 25.73
C ALA A 247 14.95 -11.54 26.21
N LEU A 248 13.83 -10.81 26.19
CA LEU A 248 13.76 -9.41 26.60
C LEU A 248 13.08 -9.27 27.97
N THR A 249 13.80 -8.71 28.93
CA THR A 249 13.33 -8.43 30.29
C THR A 249 12.62 -7.09 30.42
N GLY A 250 12.59 -6.27 29.37
CA GLY A 250 11.98 -4.94 29.36
C GLY A 250 12.81 -3.80 29.98
N GLY A 251 14.08 -4.06 30.31
CA GLY A 251 15.04 -3.04 30.71
C GLY A 251 15.97 -2.59 29.57
N GLY A 252 16.78 -1.54 29.82
CA GLY A 252 17.70 -0.97 28.81
C GLY A 252 18.91 -1.84 28.41
N GLU A 253 18.99 -3.09 28.86
CA GLU A 253 19.92 -4.12 28.37
C GLU A 253 19.44 -4.80 27.09
N GLY A 254 18.13 -4.77 26.82
CA GLY A 254 17.54 -5.47 25.67
C GLY A 254 18.15 -5.02 24.34
N ASP A 255 18.49 -3.75 24.19
CA ASP A 255 19.13 -3.21 22.98
C ASP A 255 20.50 -3.86 22.72
N THR A 256 21.27 -4.14 23.78
CA THR A 256 22.57 -4.83 23.68
C THR A 256 22.37 -6.31 23.36
N LEU A 257 21.36 -6.94 23.94
CA LEU A 257 21.02 -8.35 23.66
C LEU A 257 20.58 -8.54 22.21
N ILE A 258 19.72 -7.65 21.70
CA ILE A 258 19.23 -7.67 20.31
C ILE A 258 20.38 -7.50 19.34
N ARG A 259 21.26 -6.52 19.54
CA ARG A 259 22.42 -6.31 18.66
C ARG A 259 23.38 -7.50 18.67
N ARG A 260 23.57 -8.16 19.80
CA ARG A 260 24.43 -9.34 19.90
C ARG A 260 23.77 -10.58 19.28
N ALA A 261 22.46 -10.76 19.47
CA ALA A 261 21.68 -11.81 18.82
C ALA A 261 21.65 -11.63 17.29
N ALA A 262 21.52 -10.40 16.78
CA ALA A 262 21.60 -10.10 15.36
C ALA A 262 22.99 -10.40 14.77
N ARG A 263 24.07 -10.16 15.53
CA ARG A 263 25.43 -10.53 15.13
C ARG A 263 25.62 -12.04 15.07
N ILE A 264 25.09 -12.76 16.06
CA ILE A 264 25.09 -14.21 16.08
C ILE A 264 24.33 -14.74 14.86
N ALA A 265 23.16 -14.15 14.56
CA ALA A 265 22.38 -14.47 13.37
C ALA A 265 23.00 -13.94 12.05
N GLY A 266 24.15 -13.25 12.04
CA GLY A 266 24.77 -12.74 10.80
C GLY A 266 23.97 -11.67 10.04
N LEU A 267 23.08 -10.93 10.71
CA LEU A 267 22.26 -9.87 10.11
C LEU A 267 23.04 -8.54 9.92
N PRO A 268 22.75 -7.72 8.87
CA PRO A 268 23.43 -6.46 8.60
C PRO A 268 23.37 -5.47 9.77
N HIS A 269 24.44 -4.71 9.97
CA HIS A 269 24.54 -3.74 11.06
C HIS A 269 23.67 -2.50 10.81
N ALA A 270 23.04 -1.99 11.87
CA ALA A 270 22.39 -0.66 11.87
C ALA A 270 23.46 0.47 11.84
N PRO A 271 23.14 1.69 11.34
CA PRO A 271 24.15 2.68 10.89
C PRO A 271 25.02 3.36 11.97
N ASP A 272 24.78 3.17 13.27
CA ASP A 272 25.41 4.00 14.31
C ASP A 272 26.26 3.16 15.29
N ALA A 273 27.50 2.82 14.91
CA ALA A 273 28.60 2.56 15.84
C ALA A 273 29.96 2.56 15.14
N LEU A 274 30.79 3.53 15.49
CA LEU A 274 32.17 3.71 15.04
C LEU A 274 33.07 2.54 15.54
N GLY A 275 33.71 1.79 14.63
CA GLY A 275 34.78 0.84 14.96
C GLY A 275 35.13 -0.11 13.80
N PRO A 276 36.42 -0.31 13.45
CA PRO A 276 36.79 -1.09 12.28
C PRO A 276 36.97 -2.58 12.62
N VAL A 277 36.17 -3.47 12.02
CA VAL A 277 36.52 -4.90 11.94
C VAL A 277 36.03 -5.50 10.63
N GLY A 278 37.00 -5.95 9.81
CA GLY A 278 36.98 -7.23 9.08
C GLY A 278 36.02 -7.40 7.91
N ALA A 279 36.52 -7.12 6.70
CA ALA A 279 36.01 -7.69 5.46
C ALA A 279 36.11 -9.24 5.50
N GLY A 280 35.05 -9.96 5.12
CA GLY A 280 35.17 -11.38 4.81
C GLY A 280 34.00 -12.34 5.04
N ALA A 281 32.78 -11.90 5.34
CA ALA A 281 31.63 -12.81 5.39
C ALA A 281 30.46 -12.27 4.55
N ALA A 282 30.19 -12.92 3.42
CA ALA A 282 28.94 -12.74 2.71
C ALA A 282 27.74 -13.09 3.64
N PRO A 283 26.58 -12.44 3.50
CA PRO A 283 25.41 -12.72 4.33
C PRO A 283 25.05 -14.21 4.27
N ARG A 284 25.00 -14.89 5.42
CA ARG A 284 24.43 -16.23 5.50
C ARG A 284 22.93 -16.10 5.25
N ALA A 285 22.47 -16.45 4.05
CA ALA A 285 21.06 -16.38 3.68
C ALA A 285 20.25 -17.44 4.45
N GLY A 286 19.60 -17.06 5.56
CA GLY A 286 18.53 -17.85 6.17
C GLY A 286 18.48 -17.96 7.69
N SER A 287 19.04 -17.03 8.45
CA SER A 287 18.93 -16.96 9.91
C SER A 287 17.75 -16.08 10.36
N ASP A 288 16.92 -16.60 11.28
CA ASP A 288 15.76 -15.87 11.81
C ASP A 288 16.09 -15.33 13.22
N LEU A 289 15.84 -14.04 13.45
CA LEU A 289 15.93 -13.42 14.78
C LEU A 289 14.54 -13.29 15.40
N LEU A 290 14.33 -13.92 16.55
CA LEU A 290 13.07 -13.90 17.29
C LEU A 290 13.28 -13.24 18.65
N ALA A 291 12.60 -12.13 18.94
CA ALA A 291 12.65 -11.51 20.25
C ALA A 291 11.41 -11.89 21.06
N VAL A 292 11.60 -12.42 22.27
CA VAL A 292 10.49 -12.86 23.14
C VAL A 292 10.48 -12.09 24.45
N HIS A 293 9.31 -11.58 24.84
CA HIS A 293 9.08 -10.99 26.15
C HIS A 293 8.06 -11.82 26.91
N VAL A 294 8.38 -12.25 28.12
CA VAL A 294 7.44 -12.98 28.98
C VAL A 294 6.77 -12.02 29.96
N THR A 295 5.46 -11.84 29.83
CA THR A 295 4.64 -11.04 30.73
C THR A 295 4.13 -11.89 31.89
N ARG A 296 4.49 -11.58 33.14
CA ARG A 296 3.88 -12.19 34.33
C ARG A 296 2.66 -11.40 34.80
N SER A 297 1.64 -12.13 35.24
CA SER A 297 0.41 -11.67 35.90
C SER A 297 0.64 -10.64 37.02
N ASP A 298 1.76 -10.78 37.77
CA ASP A 298 2.08 -9.92 38.92
C ASP A 298 2.96 -8.69 38.60
N THR A 299 3.55 -8.61 37.40
CA THR A 299 4.57 -7.59 37.07
C THR A 299 4.06 -6.33 36.37
N LEU A 300 2.75 -6.21 36.15
CA LEU A 300 2.13 -4.94 35.70
C LEU A 300 2.31 -3.79 36.73
N ALA A 301 2.85 -4.11 37.92
CA ALA A 301 3.25 -3.16 38.95
C ALA A 301 4.78 -2.96 39.10
N ALA A 302 5.67 -3.51 38.26
CA ALA A 302 7.10 -3.33 38.49
C ALA A 302 7.90 -3.15 37.20
N GLY A 303 8.03 -1.89 36.77
CA GLY A 303 9.28 -1.38 36.21
C GLY A 303 9.68 -1.74 34.78
N ALA A 304 8.86 -2.48 34.01
CA ALA A 304 9.06 -2.54 32.56
C ALA A 304 8.67 -1.17 31.97
N SER A 305 9.65 -0.40 31.51
CA SER A 305 9.35 0.82 30.76
C SER A 305 8.71 0.39 29.44
N HIS A 306 7.39 0.57 29.30
CA HIS A 306 6.68 0.29 28.05
C HIS A 306 7.36 0.99 26.84
N ALA A 307 7.99 2.15 27.06
CA ALA A 307 8.78 2.85 26.05
C ALA A 307 10.06 2.10 25.63
N SER A 308 10.71 1.37 26.55
CA SER A 308 11.89 0.56 26.26
C SER A 308 11.53 -0.69 25.44
N LEU A 309 10.44 -1.38 25.77
CA LEU A 309 9.96 -2.52 24.98
C LEU A 309 9.52 -2.09 23.57
N ALA A 310 8.84 -0.95 23.43
CA ALA A 310 8.45 -0.42 22.13
C ALA A 310 9.67 -0.06 21.26
N ARG A 311 10.72 0.52 21.87
CA ARG A 311 12.00 0.80 21.19
C ARG A 311 12.71 -0.48 20.77
N GLN A 312 12.73 -1.48 21.64
CA GLN A 312 13.36 -2.78 21.39
C GLN A 312 12.65 -3.56 20.28
N ARG A 313 11.31 -3.53 20.26
CA ARG A 313 10.52 -4.08 19.16
C ARG A 313 10.88 -3.45 17.82
N ARG A 314 10.91 -2.11 17.73
CA ARG A 314 11.34 -1.41 16.50
C ARG A 314 12.76 -1.80 16.09
N LEU A 315 13.67 -1.96 17.05
CA LEU A 315 15.05 -2.37 16.77
C LEU A 315 15.11 -3.79 16.19
N VAL A 316 14.31 -4.72 16.68
CA VAL A 316 14.21 -6.10 16.17
C VAL A 316 13.63 -6.11 14.75
N GLU A 317 12.52 -5.39 14.53
CA GLU A 317 11.87 -5.26 13.23
C GLU A 317 12.80 -4.63 12.18
N ASN A 318 13.54 -3.58 12.54
CA ASN A 318 14.52 -2.93 11.66
C ASN A 318 15.69 -3.84 11.28
N LEU A 319 16.02 -4.83 12.11
CA LEU A 319 17.06 -5.83 11.84
C LEU A 319 16.51 -7.05 11.07
N GLY A 320 15.23 -7.02 10.68
CA GLY A 320 14.58 -8.12 9.97
C GLY A 320 14.12 -9.28 10.86
N GLY A 321 14.08 -9.08 12.19
CA GLY A 321 13.57 -10.06 13.15
C GLY A 321 12.10 -9.83 13.52
N SER A 322 11.48 -10.79 14.21
CA SER A 322 10.10 -10.68 14.71
C SER A 322 10.05 -10.62 16.24
N TYR A 323 9.03 -9.93 16.78
CA TYR A 323 8.83 -9.73 18.21
C TYR A 323 7.57 -10.44 18.71
N HIS A 324 7.70 -11.18 19.81
CA HIS A 324 6.67 -12.01 20.42
C HIS A 324 6.51 -11.71 21.90
N SER A 325 5.27 -11.74 22.39
CA SER A 325 4.95 -11.58 23.82
C SER A 325 4.21 -12.81 24.30
N VAL A 326 4.77 -13.51 25.29
CA VAL A 326 4.23 -14.75 25.85
C VAL A 326 3.77 -14.49 27.27
N VAL A 327 2.59 -14.98 27.64
CA VAL A 327 2.10 -14.90 29.02
C VAL A 327 2.52 -16.17 29.76
N GLY A 328 3.23 -16.03 30.88
CA GLY A 328 3.67 -17.19 31.66
C GLY A 328 4.05 -16.81 33.09
N ASP A 329 3.61 -17.62 34.06
CA ASP A 329 3.90 -17.39 35.48
C ASP A 329 5.38 -17.69 35.79
N ASP A 330 5.93 -18.76 35.19
CA ASP A 330 7.36 -19.04 35.18
C ASP A 330 8.03 -18.61 33.86
N VAL A 331 9.00 -17.70 33.98
CA VAL A 331 9.69 -17.10 32.83
C VAL A 331 10.66 -18.09 32.21
N ALA A 332 11.30 -18.96 32.99
CA ALA A 332 12.27 -19.91 32.46
C ALA A 332 11.58 -20.96 31.58
N THR A 333 10.52 -21.58 32.09
CA THR A 333 9.74 -22.58 31.36
C THR A 333 9.10 -21.98 30.11
N ALA A 334 8.44 -20.81 30.22
CA ALA A 334 7.82 -20.15 29.08
C ALA A 334 8.81 -19.76 27.96
N LEU A 335 10.04 -19.37 28.31
CA LEU A 335 11.08 -19.08 27.32
C LEU A 335 11.55 -20.33 26.58
N VAL A 336 11.69 -21.46 27.28
CA VAL A 336 12.12 -22.74 26.70
C VAL A 336 11.02 -23.32 25.83
N ASP A 337 9.77 -23.28 26.29
CA ASP A 337 8.62 -23.77 25.51
C ASP A 337 8.45 -22.97 24.22
N PHE A 338 8.59 -21.64 24.30
CA PHE A 338 8.58 -20.78 23.12
C PHE A 338 9.75 -21.10 22.17
N ALA A 339 10.97 -21.24 22.70
CA ALA A 339 12.14 -21.56 21.90
C ALA A 339 12.00 -22.93 21.20
N ARG A 340 11.39 -23.93 21.84
CA ARG A 340 11.09 -25.24 21.24
C ARG A 340 10.00 -25.16 20.18
N ALA A 341 8.90 -24.46 20.46
CA ALA A 341 7.80 -24.28 19.52
C ALA A 341 8.27 -23.65 18.20
N GLU A 342 9.20 -22.69 18.29
CA GLU A 342 9.78 -22.00 17.13
C GLU A 342 10.99 -22.72 16.49
N ASN A 343 11.36 -23.90 17.02
CA ASN A 343 12.54 -24.68 16.61
C ASN A 343 13.82 -23.83 16.62
N ALA A 344 14.04 -23.10 17.72
CA ALA A 344 15.23 -22.27 17.91
C ALA A 344 16.48 -23.13 18.09
N THR A 345 17.56 -22.78 17.39
CA THR A 345 18.86 -23.43 17.56
C THR A 345 19.67 -22.77 18.67
N GLN A 346 19.42 -21.49 18.94
CA GLN A 346 20.12 -20.73 19.97
C GLN A 346 19.17 -19.82 20.77
N LEU A 347 19.45 -19.66 22.05
CA LEU A 347 18.71 -18.79 22.98
C LEU A 347 19.65 -17.83 23.68
N VAL A 348 19.51 -16.53 23.40
CA VAL A 348 20.32 -15.43 23.96
C VAL A 348 19.63 -14.86 25.19
N LEU A 349 20.32 -14.89 26.32
CA LEU A 349 19.84 -14.39 27.62
C LEU A 349 20.82 -13.37 28.21
N GLY A 350 20.29 -12.33 28.86
CA GLY A 350 21.11 -11.41 29.65
C GLY A 350 21.53 -12.02 30.99
N THR A 351 22.76 -11.78 31.42
CA THR A 351 23.21 -12.16 32.78
C THR A 351 22.43 -11.40 33.85
N SER A 352 22.03 -12.10 34.92
CA SER A 352 21.18 -11.54 35.97
C SER A 352 21.74 -10.25 36.61
N ARG A 353 20.85 -9.30 36.89
CA ARG A 353 21.11 -8.04 37.60
C ARG A 353 21.26 -8.22 39.12
N ARG A 354 20.93 -9.40 39.67
CA ARG A 354 20.91 -9.69 41.11
C ARG A 354 22.31 -9.59 41.74
N GLY A 355 22.37 -8.99 42.93
CA GLY A 355 23.59 -8.95 43.74
C GLY A 355 23.97 -10.32 44.31
N ARG A 356 25.22 -10.49 44.79
CA ARG A 356 25.72 -11.76 45.33
C ARG A 356 24.88 -12.30 46.50
N VAL A 357 24.40 -11.41 47.38
CA VAL A 357 23.60 -11.77 48.57
C VAL A 357 22.17 -12.19 48.18
N GLU A 358 21.56 -11.50 47.23
CA GLU A 358 20.20 -11.80 46.75
C GLU A 358 20.13 -13.15 46.05
N ARG A 359 21.20 -13.55 45.34
CA ARG A 359 21.34 -14.86 44.70
C ARG A 359 21.42 -16.01 45.72
N PHE A 360 21.96 -15.76 46.90
CA PHE A 360 22.03 -16.76 47.98
C PHE A 360 20.66 -16.99 48.65
N VAL A 361 19.86 -15.93 48.83
CA VAL A 361 18.58 -15.99 49.55
C VAL A 361 17.41 -16.44 48.67
N THR A 362 17.40 -16.08 47.38
CA THR A 362 16.25 -16.31 46.48
C THR A 362 16.38 -17.54 45.57
N GLY A 363 17.47 -18.31 45.70
CA GLY A 363 17.71 -19.52 44.91
C GLY A 363 18.15 -19.26 43.46
N ARG A 364 18.10 -20.32 42.64
CA ARG A 364 18.57 -20.33 41.24
C ARG A 364 17.91 -19.25 40.39
N GLY A 365 18.69 -18.63 39.51
CA GLY A 365 18.20 -17.58 38.61
C GLY A 365 17.46 -18.14 37.39
N THR A 366 16.71 -17.28 36.68
CA THR A 366 16.03 -17.63 35.42
C THR A 366 17.02 -18.19 34.39
N GLY A 367 18.25 -17.64 34.29
CA GLY A 367 19.28 -18.15 33.39
C GLY A 367 19.80 -19.55 33.75
N GLU A 368 20.03 -19.84 35.03
CA GLU A 368 20.44 -21.18 35.50
C GLU A 368 19.34 -22.23 35.29
N THR A 369 18.08 -21.80 35.42
CA THR A 369 16.92 -22.67 35.20
C THR A 369 16.73 -22.97 33.71
N VAL A 370 16.87 -21.97 32.84
CA VAL A 370 16.81 -22.17 31.38
C VAL A 370 17.92 -23.08 30.88
N VAL A 371 19.16 -22.90 31.34
CA VAL A 371 20.27 -23.81 30.99
C VAL A 371 20.01 -25.25 31.44
N GLY A 372 19.34 -25.44 32.58
CA GLY A 372 18.95 -26.78 33.05
C GLY A 372 17.80 -27.42 32.26
N LEU A 373 16.97 -26.62 31.59
CA LEU A 373 15.80 -27.08 30.83
C LEU A 373 16.08 -27.27 29.32
N CYS A 374 17.06 -26.55 28.77
CA CYS A 374 17.53 -26.68 27.40
C CYS A 374 18.54 -27.82 27.27
N ALA A 375 18.12 -28.95 26.67
CA ALA A 375 19.02 -30.05 26.33
C ALA A 375 19.52 -29.98 24.88
N ASP A 376 18.75 -29.31 24.03
CA ASP A 376 18.79 -29.36 22.56
C ASP A 376 18.98 -27.97 21.91
N ILE A 377 19.10 -26.91 22.72
CA ILE A 377 19.19 -25.51 22.28
C ILE A 377 20.42 -24.86 22.95
N ASP A 378 21.30 -24.24 22.17
CA ASP A 378 22.48 -23.57 22.70
C ASP A 378 22.11 -22.27 23.42
N VAL A 379 22.43 -22.17 24.72
CA VAL A 379 22.10 -20.98 25.53
C VAL A 379 23.30 -20.03 25.60
N HIS A 380 23.15 -18.84 25.01
CA HIS A 380 24.16 -17.79 25.00
C HIS A 380 23.90 -16.72 26.07
N MET A 381 24.72 -16.73 27.12
CA MET A 381 24.67 -15.75 28.20
C MET A 381 25.48 -14.50 27.85
N VAL A 382 24.82 -13.34 27.76
CA VAL A 382 25.45 -12.06 27.41
C VAL A 382 25.58 -11.15 28.62
N THR A 383 26.81 -10.77 28.93
CA THR A 383 27.11 -9.75 29.95
C THR A 383 26.79 -8.36 29.42
N HIS A 384 26.18 -7.52 30.27
CA HIS A 384 25.83 -6.13 29.97
C HIS A 384 26.30 -5.19 31.08
N GLU A 385 26.42 -3.88 30.82
CA GLU A 385 26.94 -2.87 31.78
C GLU A 385 26.17 -2.78 33.12
N ARG A 386 24.96 -3.34 33.17
CA ARG A 386 24.10 -3.41 34.37
C ARG A 386 24.20 -4.76 35.12
N ALA A 387 25.10 -5.66 34.72
CA ALA A 387 25.24 -6.99 35.32
C ALA A 387 25.86 -6.86 36.72
N GLY A 388 25.25 -7.48 37.72
CA GLY A 388 25.73 -7.44 39.11
C GLY A 388 25.61 -6.09 39.84
N ARG A 389 24.94 -5.08 39.26
CA ARG A 389 24.74 -3.73 39.86
C ARG A 389 23.37 -3.53 40.52
N GLY A 390 22.71 -4.59 40.97
CA GLY A 390 21.46 -4.50 41.71
C GLY A 390 21.67 -3.87 43.10
N THR A 391 20.98 -2.76 43.38
CA THR A 391 20.85 -2.18 44.71
C THR A 391 19.91 -3.00 45.60
N LEU A 392 20.17 -2.97 46.90
CA LEU A 392 19.48 -3.74 47.95
C LEU A 392 17.96 -3.51 47.96
N LEU A 393 17.22 -4.63 47.87
CA LEU A 393 15.80 -4.86 48.21
C LEU A 393 14.70 -4.25 47.30
N PRO A 394 13.75 -5.07 46.80
CA PRO A 394 12.61 -4.58 46.03
C PRO A 394 11.60 -3.87 46.94
N SER A 395 11.44 -2.56 46.68
CA SER A 395 10.45 -1.68 47.30
C SER A 395 9.01 -2.17 47.06
N ARG A 396 8.35 -2.64 48.12
CA ARG A 396 6.88 -2.69 48.21
C ARG A 396 6.36 -1.26 48.02
N ARG A 397 5.73 -1.03 46.87
CA ARG A 397 5.15 0.24 46.42
C ARG A 397 4.51 1.07 47.54
N ARG A 398 5.09 2.25 47.76
CA ARG A 398 4.49 3.44 48.38
C ARG A 398 3.32 3.91 47.50
N THR A 399 2.09 3.84 48.00
CA THR A 399 0.87 4.28 47.28
C THR A 399 0.10 5.38 48.02
N LEU A 400 0.79 6.26 48.73
CA LEU A 400 0.17 7.48 49.30
C LEU A 400 1.07 8.67 48.98
N PRO A 401 0.50 9.84 48.61
CA PRO A 401 1.27 11.08 48.47
C PRO A 401 2.04 11.31 49.76
N THR A 402 3.32 11.70 49.67
CA THR A 402 4.16 11.99 50.85
C THR A 402 3.50 12.98 51.81
N ALA A 403 2.69 13.90 51.29
CA ALA A 403 1.85 14.81 52.08
C ALA A 403 0.85 14.07 52.99
N ARG A 404 0.17 13.01 52.53
CA ARG A 404 -0.79 12.24 53.35
C ARG A 404 -0.11 11.30 54.35
N LEU A 405 1.10 10.84 54.03
CA LEU A 405 1.85 9.92 54.89
C LEU A 405 2.32 10.60 56.19
N VAL A 406 2.57 11.91 56.14
CA VAL A 406 3.01 12.72 57.28
C VAL A 406 1.86 13.54 57.86
N ALA A 407 1.02 14.16 57.01
CA ALA A 407 -0.08 15.00 57.50
C ALA A 407 -1.15 14.21 58.25
N GLY A 408 -1.41 12.96 57.88
CA GLY A 408 -2.38 12.11 58.58
C GLY A 408 -2.01 11.83 60.04
N PRO A 409 -0.82 11.24 60.31
CA PRO A 409 -0.35 11.00 61.67
C PRO A 409 -0.20 12.28 62.49
N VAL A 410 0.30 13.36 61.87
CA VAL A 410 0.43 14.67 62.54
C VAL A 410 -0.95 15.22 62.91
N ALA A 411 -1.93 15.17 62.00
CA ALA A 411 -3.31 15.58 62.29
C ALA A 411 -3.92 14.74 63.42
N GLY A 412 -3.65 13.43 63.47
CA GLY A 412 -4.12 12.56 64.54
C GLY A 412 -3.55 12.88 65.91
N LEU A 413 -2.40 13.53 65.99
CA LEU A 413 -1.82 13.97 67.25
C LEU A 413 -2.26 15.40 67.61
N VAL A 414 -2.32 16.30 66.62
CA VAL A 414 -2.58 17.73 66.84
C VAL A 414 -4.06 18.05 67.05
N LEU A 415 -4.98 17.49 66.26
CA LEU A 415 -6.40 17.84 66.36
C LEU A 415 -7.05 17.47 67.70
N PRO A 416 -6.81 16.27 68.29
CA PRO A 416 -7.33 15.95 69.61
C PRO A 416 -6.77 16.85 70.71
N VAL A 417 -5.50 17.25 70.62
CA VAL A 417 -4.87 18.19 71.56
C VAL A 417 -5.52 19.58 71.45
N LEU A 418 -5.73 20.07 70.22
CA LEU A 418 -6.35 21.36 69.99
C LEU A 418 -7.81 21.39 70.46
N LEU A 419 -8.56 20.30 70.25
CA LEU A 419 -9.91 20.14 70.79
C LEU A 419 -9.91 20.15 72.32
N THR A 420 -8.94 19.48 72.95
CA THR A 420 -8.78 19.48 74.41
C THR A 420 -8.57 20.88 74.95
N LEU A 421 -7.70 21.67 74.31
CA LEU A 421 -7.43 23.06 74.71
C LEU A 421 -8.68 23.94 74.58
N LEU A 422 -9.47 23.77 73.51
CA LEU A 422 -10.71 24.50 73.30
C LEU A 422 -11.77 24.15 74.36
N LEU A 423 -12.00 22.86 74.62
CA LEU A 423 -12.96 22.40 75.61
C LEU A 423 -12.55 22.76 77.04
N ALA A 424 -11.24 22.79 77.33
CA ALA A 424 -10.74 23.24 78.62
C ALA A 424 -11.06 24.71 78.94
N GLN A 425 -11.27 25.57 77.94
CA GLN A 425 -11.67 26.98 78.14
C GLN A 425 -13.15 27.10 78.54
N VAL A 426 -13.99 26.14 78.17
CA VAL A 426 -15.44 26.17 78.42
C VAL A 426 -15.87 25.13 79.46
N ARG A 427 -14.89 24.70 80.28
CA ARG A 427 -15.02 23.60 81.24
C ARG A 427 -16.16 23.87 82.22
N GLY A 428 -17.07 22.91 82.36
CA GLY A 428 -18.23 22.99 83.25
C GLY A 428 -19.52 23.50 82.60
N THR A 429 -19.49 23.95 81.34
CA THR A 429 -20.71 24.30 80.57
C THR A 429 -21.21 23.16 79.68
N VAL A 430 -20.32 22.23 79.32
CA VAL A 430 -20.59 21.10 78.43
C VAL A 430 -20.52 19.81 79.25
N ASN A 431 -21.49 18.91 79.06
CA ASN A 431 -21.52 17.64 79.75
C ASN A 431 -20.48 16.67 79.16
N LEU A 432 -19.92 15.78 80.00
CA LEU A 432 -18.90 14.79 79.63
C LEU A 432 -19.28 13.96 78.38
N THR A 433 -20.57 13.64 78.21
CA THR A 433 -21.08 12.91 77.03
C THR A 433 -20.87 13.69 75.73
N SER A 434 -21.11 15.00 75.74
CA SER A 434 -20.93 15.86 74.57
C SER A 434 -19.44 16.04 74.25
N GLU A 435 -18.59 16.15 75.27
CA GLU A 435 -17.13 16.19 75.11
C GLU A 435 -16.61 14.90 74.45
N ALA A 436 -17.05 13.73 74.93
CA ALA A 436 -16.68 12.44 74.36
C ALA A 436 -17.12 12.28 72.89
N LEU A 437 -18.32 12.74 72.52
CA LEU A 437 -18.82 12.72 71.15
C LEU A 437 -18.02 13.64 70.21
N LEU A 438 -17.55 14.80 70.69
CA LEU A 438 -16.69 15.69 69.92
C LEU A 438 -15.31 15.07 69.66
N PHE A 439 -14.72 14.40 70.65
CA PHE A 439 -13.49 13.63 70.44
C PHE A 439 -13.70 12.51 69.41
N LEU A 440 -14.83 11.82 69.47
CA LEU A 440 -15.18 10.78 68.50
C LEU A 440 -15.27 11.33 67.08
N LEU A 441 -15.96 12.47 66.91
CA LEU A 441 -16.08 13.16 65.63
C LEU A 441 -14.71 13.56 65.07
N THR A 442 -13.80 14.06 65.92
CA THR A 442 -12.43 14.40 65.54
C THR A 442 -11.64 13.17 65.06
N VAL A 443 -11.76 12.03 65.75
CA VAL A 443 -11.11 10.76 65.34
C VAL A 443 -11.62 10.32 63.96
N VAL A 444 -12.92 10.40 63.71
CA VAL A 444 -13.52 10.10 62.40
C VAL A 444 -13.01 11.04 61.31
N GLY A 445 -12.94 12.36 61.60
CA GLY A 445 -12.40 13.35 60.68
C GLY A 445 -10.94 13.08 60.28
N VAL A 446 -10.09 12.75 61.25
CA VAL A 446 -8.68 12.38 61.00
C VAL A 446 -8.59 11.11 60.16
N ALA A 447 -9.44 10.12 60.41
CA ALA A 447 -9.45 8.86 59.67
C ALA A 447 -9.78 9.06 58.18
N CYS A 448 -10.71 9.96 57.87
CA CYS A 448 -11.06 10.33 56.50
C CYS A 448 -9.86 10.99 55.76
N ILE A 449 -9.01 11.71 56.47
CA ILE A 449 -7.86 12.44 55.89
C ILE A 449 -6.63 11.52 55.75
N GLY A 450 -6.30 10.78 56.81
CA GLY A 450 -5.01 10.10 56.98
C GLY A 450 -5.06 8.57 56.99
N GLY A 451 -6.24 7.97 56.83
CA GLY A 451 -6.42 6.52 56.83
C GLY A 451 -6.24 5.84 58.19
N VAL A 452 -6.12 4.51 58.17
CA VAL A 452 -6.18 3.65 59.38
C VAL A 452 -5.13 3.99 60.44
N ALA A 453 -3.86 4.18 60.04
CA ALA A 453 -2.80 4.48 60.99
C ALA A 453 -3.02 5.82 61.73
N SER A 454 -3.53 6.83 61.03
CA SER A 454 -3.85 8.14 61.59
C SER A 454 -5.06 8.08 62.53
N ALA A 455 -6.05 7.25 62.20
CA ALA A 455 -7.23 7.00 63.04
C ALA A 455 -6.86 6.34 64.38
N VAL A 456 -5.94 5.37 64.34
CA VAL A 456 -5.43 4.70 65.55
C VAL A 456 -4.68 5.69 66.44
N ILE A 457 -3.77 6.50 65.86
CA ILE A 457 -3.04 7.54 66.60
C ILE A 457 -4.02 8.55 67.22
N ALA A 458 -5.03 9.00 66.46
CA ALA A 458 -6.05 9.92 66.96
C ALA A 458 -6.89 9.32 68.08
N SER A 459 -7.29 8.06 67.96
CA SER A 459 -8.09 7.37 68.99
C SER A 459 -7.33 7.20 70.30
N VAL A 460 -6.04 6.83 70.24
CA VAL A 460 -5.20 6.69 71.43
C VAL A 460 -4.97 8.06 72.08
N THR A 461 -4.64 9.08 71.28
CA THR A 461 -4.43 10.45 71.77
C THR A 461 -5.71 11.02 72.41
N ALA A 462 -6.85 10.88 71.73
CA ALA A 462 -8.14 11.33 72.24
C ALA A 462 -8.55 10.61 73.54
N SER A 463 -8.34 9.30 73.62
CA SER A 463 -8.68 8.52 74.82
C SER A 463 -7.83 8.91 76.03
N LEU A 464 -6.52 9.14 75.84
CA LEU A 464 -5.62 9.59 76.91
C LEU A 464 -5.98 11.00 77.40
N LEU A 465 -6.25 11.92 76.47
CA LEU A 465 -6.63 13.30 76.81
C LEU A 465 -7.98 13.37 77.51
N LEU A 466 -8.97 12.61 77.04
CA LEU A 466 -10.28 12.52 77.66
C LEU A 466 -10.18 11.99 79.11
N ASN A 467 -9.39 10.93 79.33
CA ASN A 467 -9.17 10.35 80.66
C ASN A 467 -8.47 11.33 81.61
N TYR A 468 -7.39 11.98 81.17
CA TYR A 468 -6.62 12.87 82.03
C TYR A 468 -7.35 14.18 82.36
N TRP A 469 -8.07 14.78 81.40
CA TRP A 469 -8.65 16.12 81.55
C TRP A 469 -10.13 16.15 81.94
N PHE A 470 -10.94 15.16 81.59
CA PHE A 470 -12.40 15.28 81.75
C PHE A 470 -13.03 14.23 82.68
N ILE A 471 -12.33 13.12 82.96
CA ILE A 471 -12.82 12.07 83.87
C ILE A 471 -12.29 12.34 85.30
N PRO A 472 -13.16 12.50 86.32
CA PRO A 472 -12.73 12.66 87.71
C PRO A 472 -12.11 11.36 88.29
N PRO A 473 -11.05 11.42 89.13
CA PRO A 473 -10.28 12.61 89.50
C PRO A 473 -9.37 13.12 88.36
N VAL A 474 -9.58 14.38 87.97
CA VAL A 474 -8.87 15.04 86.88
C VAL A 474 -7.39 15.23 87.21
N GLY A 475 -6.51 15.14 86.21
CA GLY A 475 -5.06 15.26 86.37
C GLY A 475 -4.35 13.98 86.80
N SER A 476 -5.04 12.84 86.79
CA SER A 476 -4.47 11.51 87.05
C SER A 476 -5.00 10.48 86.06
N PHE A 477 -4.17 9.51 85.66
CA PHE A 477 -4.62 8.42 84.78
C PHE A 477 -5.27 7.32 85.62
N THR A 478 -6.59 7.22 85.57
CA THR A 478 -7.36 6.22 86.31
C THR A 478 -7.82 5.09 85.38
N LEU A 479 -6.95 4.09 85.19
CA LEU A 479 -7.24 2.89 84.39
C LEU A 479 -8.10 1.85 85.13
N ALA A 480 -8.46 2.09 86.39
CA ALA A 480 -9.18 1.15 87.26
C ALA A 480 -10.70 1.39 87.35
N ASP A 481 -11.23 2.48 86.79
CA ASP A 481 -12.67 2.76 86.75
C ASP A 481 -13.32 1.98 85.57
N PRO A 482 -14.37 1.17 85.81
CA PRO A 482 -15.14 0.51 84.76
C PRO A 482 -15.58 1.45 83.62
N ASN A 483 -15.87 2.72 83.92
CA ASN A 483 -16.27 3.71 82.92
C ASN A 483 -15.12 4.12 82.00
N ALA A 484 -13.89 4.21 82.53
CA ALA A 484 -12.70 4.51 81.74
C ALA A 484 -12.36 3.36 80.78
N VAL A 485 -12.50 2.11 81.24
CA VAL A 485 -12.34 0.91 80.40
C VAL A 485 -13.41 0.85 79.31
N LEU A 486 -14.66 1.20 79.65
CA LEU A 486 -15.77 1.25 78.69
C LEU A 486 -15.55 2.34 77.61
N ALA A 487 -15.04 3.51 77.99
CA ALA A 487 -14.69 4.57 77.04
C ALA A 487 -13.60 4.11 76.06
N VAL A 488 -12.50 3.51 76.56
CA VAL A 488 -11.44 2.94 75.71
C VAL A 488 -12.00 1.88 74.75
N GLY A 489 -12.91 1.03 75.25
CA GLY A 489 -13.59 0.01 74.44
C GLY A 489 -14.43 0.62 73.31
N VAL A 490 -15.25 1.63 73.60
CA VAL A 490 -16.07 2.32 72.59
C VAL A 490 -15.20 3.02 71.54
N PHE A 491 -14.14 3.73 71.96
CA PHE A 491 -13.20 4.36 71.03
C PHE A 491 -12.47 3.32 70.15
N THR A 492 -12.11 2.16 70.71
CA THR A 492 -11.48 1.07 69.97
C THR A 492 -12.44 0.47 68.93
N VAL A 493 -13.71 0.26 69.29
CA VAL A 493 -14.74 -0.24 68.35
C VAL A 493 -15.00 0.75 67.23
N VAL A 494 -15.07 2.05 67.54
CA VAL A 494 -15.24 3.08 66.51
C VAL A 494 -14.00 3.17 65.62
N ALA A 495 -12.79 3.14 66.19
CA ALA A 495 -11.55 3.11 65.40
C ALA A 495 -11.49 1.87 64.49
N ALA A 496 -11.88 0.69 64.96
CA ALA A 496 -11.94 -0.54 64.18
C ALA A 496 -13.01 -0.47 63.06
N THR A 497 -14.18 0.09 63.36
CA THR A 497 -15.26 0.26 62.38
C THR A 497 -14.85 1.24 61.29
N VAL A 498 -14.27 2.38 61.67
CA VAL A 498 -13.76 3.38 60.74
C VAL A 498 -12.59 2.81 59.92
N ALA A 499 -11.69 2.04 60.54
CA ALA A 499 -10.63 1.33 59.83
C ALA A 499 -11.19 0.34 58.80
N ALA A 500 -12.24 -0.41 59.15
CA ALA A 500 -12.92 -1.34 58.26
C ALA A 500 -13.63 -0.60 57.10
N VAL A 501 -14.28 0.54 57.37
CA VAL A 501 -14.93 1.37 56.34
C VAL A 501 -13.90 1.98 55.39
N VAL A 502 -12.79 2.51 55.91
CA VAL A 502 -11.70 3.07 55.11
C VAL A 502 -11.03 1.98 54.27
N ASP A 503 -10.74 0.81 54.84
CA ASP A 503 -10.13 -0.30 54.11
C ASP A 503 -11.10 -0.89 53.07
N ARG A 504 -12.41 -0.91 53.35
CA ARG A 504 -13.46 -1.27 52.37
C ARG A 504 -13.57 -0.24 51.24
N SER A 505 -13.51 1.04 51.55
CA SER A 505 -13.52 2.14 50.57
C SER A 505 -12.29 2.08 49.66
N LEU A 506 -11.10 1.91 50.24
CA LEU A 506 -9.85 1.77 49.48
C LEU A 506 -9.83 0.49 48.62
N ARG A 507 -10.39 -0.61 49.11
CA ARG A 507 -10.54 -1.85 48.32
C ARG A 507 -11.54 -1.68 47.17
N LEU A 508 -12.65 -0.99 47.38
CA LEU A 508 -13.63 -0.70 46.33
C LEU A 508 -13.04 0.22 45.25
N SER A 509 -12.38 1.32 45.63
CA SER A 509 -11.73 2.23 44.68
C SER A 509 -10.60 1.54 43.89
N ARG A 510 -9.81 0.67 44.52
CA ARG A 510 -8.75 -0.10 43.85
C ARG A 510 -9.29 -1.16 42.90
N ARG A 511 -10.42 -1.81 43.24
CA ARG A 511 -11.08 -2.79 42.35
C ARG A 511 -11.68 -2.10 41.13
N ALA A 512 -12.33 -0.95 41.32
CA ALA A 512 -12.87 -0.15 40.22
C ALA A 512 -11.76 0.37 39.30
N ALA A 513 -10.69 0.96 39.87
CA ALA A 513 -9.56 1.47 39.10
C ALA A 513 -8.75 0.38 38.38
N ARG A 514 -8.66 -0.84 38.95
CA ARG A 514 -8.06 -1.99 38.27
C ARG A 514 -8.93 -2.49 37.14
N ALA A 515 -10.23 -2.61 37.34
CA ALA A 515 -11.15 -3.04 36.29
C ALA A 515 -11.19 -2.05 35.10
N THR A 516 -11.11 -0.74 35.34
CA THR A 516 -11.03 0.26 34.28
C THR A 516 -9.65 0.30 33.62
N ALA A 517 -8.56 0.19 34.37
CA ALA A 517 -7.21 0.13 33.79
C ALA A 517 -6.98 -1.16 32.99
N GLU A 518 -7.50 -2.31 33.44
CA GLU A 518 -7.49 -3.57 32.69
C GLU A 518 -8.34 -3.47 31.42
N ALA A 519 -9.50 -2.80 31.47
CA ALA A 519 -10.32 -2.57 30.28
C ALA A 519 -9.66 -1.61 29.27
N GLU A 520 -9.03 -0.53 29.73
CA GLU A 520 -8.32 0.44 28.88
C GLU A 520 -7.03 -0.15 28.29
N THR A 521 -6.32 -0.99 29.04
CA THR A 521 -5.10 -1.66 28.55
C THR A 521 -5.44 -2.79 27.57
N MET A 522 -6.50 -3.57 27.81
CA MET A 522 -6.97 -4.58 26.85
C MET A 522 -7.51 -3.93 25.57
N SER A 523 -8.22 -2.80 25.68
CA SER A 523 -8.72 -2.01 24.54
C SER A 523 -7.58 -1.34 23.76
N SER A 524 -6.54 -0.85 24.43
CA SER A 524 -5.36 -0.27 23.75
C SER A 524 -4.43 -1.31 23.13
N LEU A 525 -4.31 -2.51 23.71
CA LEU A 525 -3.61 -3.66 23.11
C LEU A 525 -4.34 -4.17 21.85
N ALA A 526 -5.67 -4.29 21.90
CA ALA A 526 -6.49 -4.54 20.70
C ALA A 526 -6.31 -3.42 19.66
N GLY A 527 -6.19 -2.16 20.10
CA GLY A 527 -5.94 -1.01 19.24
C GLY A 527 -4.51 -0.91 18.66
N THR A 528 -3.50 -1.58 19.23
CA THR A 528 -2.12 -1.59 18.71
C THR A 528 -1.81 -2.81 17.86
N ILE A 529 -2.49 -3.94 18.09
CA ILE A 529 -2.37 -5.14 17.25
C ILE A 529 -3.01 -4.93 15.86
N VAL A 530 -3.96 -4.00 15.72
CA VAL A 530 -4.73 -3.80 14.48
C VAL A 530 -4.40 -2.49 13.73
N ARG A 531 -3.33 -1.79 14.11
CA ARG A 531 -2.87 -0.60 13.34
C ARG A 531 -2.12 -0.93 12.05
N GLY A 532 -1.90 -2.21 11.76
CA GLY A 532 -1.23 -2.68 10.56
C GLY A 532 -2.14 -2.89 9.36
N GLY A 533 -3.02 -1.93 8.99
CA GLY A 533 -3.75 -1.95 7.71
C GLY A 533 -4.44 -3.28 7.32
N GLU A 534 -4.80 -4.12 8.29
CA GLU A 534 -5.36 -5.44 8.02
C GLU A 534 -6.74 -5.30 7.38
N THR A 535 -7.00 -6.11 6.35
CA THR A 535 -8.28 -6.14 5.64
C THR A 535 -9.36 -6.73 6.55
N ILE A 536 -10.63 -6.33 6.36
CA ILE A 536 -11.77 -6.85 7.15
C ILE A 536 -11.77 -8.38 7.26
N PRO A 537 -11.49 -9.16 6.18
CA PRO A 537 -11.39 -10.62 6.27
C PRO A 537 -10.31 -11.12 7.24
N ALA A 538 -9.14 -10.46 7.29
CA ALA A 538 -8.07 -10.83 8.22
C ALA A 538 -8.47 -10.59 9.68
N LEU A 539 -9.26 -9.54 9.94
CA LEU A 539 -9.78 -9.26 11.29
C LEU A 539 -10.81 -10.29 11.74
N LEU A 540 -11.67 -10.74 10.82
CA LEU A 540 -12.64 -11.80 11.08
C LEU A 540 -11.93 -13.14 11.33
N GLU A 541 -10.91 -13.46 10.52
CA GLU A 541 -10.15 -14.69 10.69
C GLU A 541 -9.37 -14.71 12.01
N ARG A 542 -8.69 -13.61 12.36
CA ARG A 542 -7.99 -13.49 13.64
C ARG A 542 -8.97 -13.53 14.83
N THR A 543 -10.19 -13.00 14.66
CA THR A 543 -11.25 -13.15 15.68
C THR A 543 -11.63 -14.63 15.82
N ARG A 544 -11.83 -15.33 14.70
CA ARG A 544 -12.14 -16.77 14.68
C ARG A 544 -11.06 -17.60 15.38
N GLU A 545 -9.79 -17.33 15.09
CA GLU A 545 -8.62 -18.00 15.69
C GLU A 545 -8.47 -17.70 17.19
N THR A 546 -8.53 -16.42 17.58
CA THR A 546 -8.32 -15.99 18.97
C THR A 546 -9.37 -16.57 19.91
N PHE A 547 -10.62 -16.66 19.45
CA PHE A 547 -11.72 -17.19 20.25
C PHE A 547 -11.96 -18.69 20.01
N GLY A 548 -11.25 -19.34 19.08
CA GLY A 548 -11.40 -20.77 18.79
C GLY A 548 -12.84 -21.12 18.40
N THR A 549 -13.43 -20.34 17.50
CA THR A 549 -14.81 -20.49 17.01
C THR A 549 -14.83 -21.04 15.59
N ASP A 550 -15.95 -21.59 15.16
CA ASP A 550 -16.10 -22.21 13.84
C ASP A 550 -16.22 -21.15 12.73
N SER A 551 -16.96 -20.07 13.00
CA SER A 551 -17.03 -18.91 12.10
C SER A 551 -17.12 -17.58 12.85
N ALA A 552 -16.63 -16.52 12.21
CA ALA A 552 -16.78 -15.14 12.64
C ALA A 552 -17.25 -14.30 11.43
N GLU A 553 -18.48 -13.81 11.49
CA GLU A 553 -19.16 -13.13 10.38
C GLU A 553 -19.58 -11.72 10.80
N LEU A 554 -19.45 -10.76 9.89
CA LEU A 554 -20.01 -9.42 10.08
C LEU A 554 -21.32 -9.33 9.30
N VAL A 555 -22.43 -9.05 9.99
CA VAL A 555 -23.78 -8.96 9.40
C VAL A 555 -24.45 -7.66 9.75
N ASP A 556 -25.27 -7.13 8.86
CA ASP A 556 -25.98 -5.87 9.11
C ASP A 556 -27.14 -6.03 10.10
N ARG A 557 -27.73 -7.24 10.14
CA ARG A 557 -28.84 -7.58 11.04
C ARG A 557 -28.52 -8.82 11.86
N PRO A 558 -28.73 -8.80 13.18
CA PRO A 558 -28.47 -9.97 14.00
C PRO A 558 -29.43 -11.11 13.62
N PRO A 559 -28.96 -12.37 13.61
CA PRO A 559 -29.81 -13.52 13.35
C PRO A 559 -30.90 -13.66 14.45
N PRO A 560 -32.10 -14.16 14.10
CA PRO A 560 -33.17 -14.36 15.07
C PRO A 560 -32.79 -15.40 16.14
N PRO A 561 -33.18 -15.21 17.42
CA PRO A 561 -32.85 -16.15 18.48
C PRO A 561 -33.54 -17.50 18.24
N GLY A 562 -32.75 -18.59 18.18
CA GLY A 562 -33.24 -19.97 18.16
C GLY A 562 -33.20 -20.72 16.82
N THR A 563 -32.60 -20.17 15.76
CA THR A 563 -32.52 -20.85 14.45
C THR A 563 -31.31 -21.75 14.25
N ASP A 564 -30.29 -21.69 15.12
CA ASP A 564 -29.03 -22.44 14.96
C ASP A 564 -28.84 -23.47 16.10
N THR A 565 -28.40 -24.69 15.77
CA THR A 565 -28.12 -25.80 16.69
C THR A 565 -26.81 -25.67 17.49
N GLY A 566 -26.08 -24.56 17.35
CA GLY A 566 -24.79 -24.29 18.02
C GLY A 566 -24.81 -23.06 18.94
N ALA A 567 -23.75 -22.84 19.74
CA ALA A 567 -23.67 -21.63 20.55
C ALA A 567 -23.33 -20.41 19.67
N VAL A 568 -24.28 -19.50 19.53
CA VAL A 568 -24.13 -18.26 18.77
C VAL A 568 -23.91 -17.09 19.73
N VAL A 569 -22.86 -16.29 19.49
CA VAL A 569 -22.58 -15.07 20.24
C VAL A 569 -22.65 -13.88 19.29
N VAL A 570 -23.52 -12.92 19.58
CA VAL A 570 -23.72 -11.72 18.78
C VAL A 570 -23.29 -10.50 19.57
N VAL A 571 -22.49 -9.64 18.94
CA VAL A 571 -21.95 -8.41 19.55
C VAL A 571 -22.06 -7.24 18.56
N PRO A 572 -22.50 -6.05 19.00
CA PRO A 572 -22.56 -4.89 18.11
C PRO A 572 -21.17 -4.45 17.65
N ALA A 573 -21.03 -4.21 16.35
CA ALA A 573 -19.79 -3.82 15.67
C ALA A 573 -19.98 -2.48 14.94
N GLY A 574 -20.58 -1.50 15.62
CA GLY A 574 -20.86 -0.17 15.08
C GLY A 574 -22.31 0.03 14.60
N PRO A 575 -22.63 1.20 14.01
CA PRO A 575 -23.98 1.52 13.55
C PRO A 575 -24.41 0.58 12.42
N GLY A 576 -25.43 -0.25 12.68
CA GLY A 576 -26.00 -1.13 11.67
C GLY A 576 -25.14 -2.34 11.29
N SER A 577 -24.14 -2.70 12.10
CA SER A 577 -23.31 -3.90 11.87
C SER A 577 -23.10 -4.68 13.16
N HIS A 578 -23.14 -6.01 13.06
CA HIS A 578 -23.07 -6.95 14.17
C HIS A 578 -22.03 -8.03 13.85
N LEU A 579 -21.16 -8.31 14.81
CA LEU A 579 -20.22 -9.42 14.74
C LEU A 579 -20.86 -10.66 15.35
N VAL A 580 -20.95 -11.73 14.56
CA VAL A 580 -21.59 -13.00 14.91
C VAL A 580 -20.54 -14.09 14.93
N LEU A 581 -20.39 -14.77 16.06
CA LEU A 581 -19.50 -15.92 16.21
C LEU A 581 -20.34 -17.18 16.41
N ARG A 582 -19.99 -18.26 15.72
CA ARG A 582 -20.61 -19.58 15.84
C ARG A 582 -19.60 -20.59 16.36
N GLY A 583 -20.00 -21.44 17.31
CA GLY A 583 -19.19 -22.58 17.77
C GLY A 583 -19.31 -22.81 19.27
N ARG A 584 -18.18 -22.75 19.99
CA ARG A 584 -18.12 -22.97 21.45
C ARG A 584 -18.74 -21.80 22.25
N PRO A 585 -19.37 -22.08 23.41
CA PRO A 585 -19.85 -21.01 24.29
C PRO A 585 -18.69 -20.23 24.90
N LEU A 586 -18.76 -18.91 24.83
CA LEU A 586 -17.73 -18.01 25.38
C LEU A 586 -18.01 -17.65 26.86
N ALA A 587 -16.96 -17.64 27.67
CA ALA A 587 -17.00 -17.19 29.07
C ALA A 587 -17.24 -15.67 29.19
N SER A 588 -17.67 -15.19 30.36
CA SER A 588 -17.94 -13.76 30.60
C SER A 588 -16.69 -12.87 30.48
N SER A 589 -15.49 -13.43 30.64
CA SER A 589 -14.22 -12.75 30.34
C SER A 589 -14.00 -12.62 28.83
N GLU A 590 -14.20 -13.70 28.07
CA GLU A 590 -14.04 -13.72 26.60
C GLU A 590 -15.04 -12.80 25.90
N ARG A 591 -16.29 -12.73 26.36
CA ARG A 591 -17.30 -11.81 25.80
C ARG A 591 -16.91 -10.33 25.94
N ARG A 592 -16.21 -9.96 27.02
CA ARG A 592 -15.72 -8.59 27.21
C ARG A 592 -14.59 -8.26 26.25
N VAL A 593 -13.70 -9.22 25.97
CA VAL A 593 -12.64 -9.06 24.98
C VAL A 593 -13.25 -9.01 23.56
N LEU A 594 -14.24 -9.84 23.27
CA LEU A 594 -14.94 -9.86 21.99
C LEU A 594 -15.62 -8.52 21.67
N ALA A 595 -16.18 -7.83 22.67
CA ALA A 595 -16.72 -6.48 22.49
C ALA A 595 -15.70 -5.45 22.00
N ALA A 596 -14.44 -5.57 22.44
CA ALA A 596 -13.36 -4.72 21.96
C ALA A 596 -12.98 -5.06 20.50
N PHE A 597 -12.95 -6.34 20.13
CA PHE A 597 -12.74 -6.78 18.75
C PHE A 597 -13.87 -6.30 17.82
N ALA A 598 -15.13 -6.44 18.24
CA ALA A 598 -16.30 -5.99 17.48
C ALA A 598 -16.27 -4.47 17.21
N ALA A 599 -15.92 -3.67 18.23
CA ALA A 599 -15.74 -2.22 18.06
C ALA A 599 -14.63 -1.88 17.04
N HIS A 600 -13.56 -2.69 16.99
CA HIS A 600 -12.49 -2.49 16.03
C HIS A 600 -12.89 -2.85 14.59
N VAL A 601 -13.53 -4.00 14.40
CA VAL A 601 -14.07 -4.42 13.09
C VAL A 601 -15.03 -3.35 12.57
N GLY A 602 -15.91 -2.82 13.44
CA GLY A 602 -16.79 -1.70 13.10
C GLY A 602 -16.05 -0.43 12.67
N SER A 603 -14.98 -0.06 13.38
CA SER A 603 -14.14 1.10 13.01
C SER A 603 -13.40 0.90 11.68
N ALA A 604 -13.00 -0.33 11.35
CA ALA A 604 -12.35 -0.64 10.08
C ALA A 604 -13.34 -0.53 8.90
N VAL A 605 -14.57 -1.02 9.09
CA VAL A 605 -15.66 -0.90 8.11
C VAL A 605 -16.01 0.55 7.84
N GLU A 606 -16.16 1.37 8.89
CA GLU A 606 -16.47 2.79 8.74
C GLU A 606 -15.34 3.54 8.02
N ARG A 607 -14.08 3.22 8.32
CA ARG A 607 -12.93 3.77 7.60
C ARG A 607 -12.94 3.38 6.12
N ALA A 608 -13.29 2.15 5.79
CA ALA A 608 -13.40 1.70 4.40
C ALA A 608 -14.50 2.46 3.65
N ARG A 609 -15.69 2.61 4.25
CA ARG A 609 -16.80 3.40 3.69
C ARG A 609 -16.42 4.86 3.45
N LEU A 610 -15.75 5.50 4.42
CA LEU A 610 -15.29 6.88 4.29
C LEU A 610 -14.21 7.04 3.22
N ALA A 611 -13.32 6.06 3.08
CA ALA A 611 -12.27 6.07 2.04
C ALA A 611 -12.86 5.91 0.63
N GLU A 612 -13.85 5.05 0.47
CA GLU A 612 -14.59 4.87 -0.78
C GLU A 612 -15.34 6.16 -1.17
N ALA A 613 -16.07 6.75 -0.23
CA ALA A 613 -16.77 8.02 -0.44
C ALA A 613 -15.80 9.18 -0.78
N ALA A 614 -14.60 9.20 -0.21
CA ALA A 614 -13.58 10.20 -0.54
C ALA A 614 -12.97 9.99 -1.93
N ALA A 615 -12.77 8.74 -2.35
CA ALA A 615 -12.22 8.40 -3.66
C ALA A 615 -13.12 8.83 -4.82
N GLU A 616 -14.44 8.85 -4.64
CA GLU A 616 -15.40 9.34 -5.64
C GLU A 616 -15.32 10.85 -5.88
N VAL A 617 -14.95 11.63 -4.84
CA VAL A 617 -14.99 13.10 -4.90
C VAL A 617 -13.68 13.72 -5.41
N GLU A 618 -12.55 13.03 -5.25
CA GLU A 618 -11.23 13.58 -5.63
C GLU A 618 -11.03 13.88 -7.13
N PRO A 619 -11.51 13.06 -8.09
CA PRO A 619 -11.39 13.37 -9.51
C PRO A 619 -12.09 14.68 -9.89
N VAL A 620 -13.26 14.92 -9.31
CA VAL A 620 -14.05 16.14 -9.53
C VAL A 620 -13.33 17.36 -8.96
N ARG A 621 -12.78 17.26 -7.74
CA ARG A 621 -11.99 18.33 -7.13
C ARG A 621 -10.70 18.60 -7.90
N ALA A 622 -10.05 17.58 -8.44
CA ALA A 622 -8.85 17.76 -9.27
C ALA A 622 -9.18 18.51 -10.56
N ALA A 623 -10.29 18.17 -11.23
CA ALA A 623 -10.75 18.88 -12.42
C ALA A 623 -11.12 20.35 -12.13
N ASP A 624 -11.81 20.62 -11.02
CA ASP A 624 -12.20 21.98 -10.63
C ASP A 624 -10.99 22.86 -10.23
N ARG A 625 -10.00 22.27 -9.55
CA ARG A 625 -8.71 22.94 -9.27
C ARG A 625 -7.98 23.31 -10.56
N MET A 626 -7.91 22.39 -11.53
CA MET A 626 -7.28 22.65 -12.83
C MET A 626 -8.01 23.78 -13.58
N ARG A 627 -9.35 23.70 -13.67
CA ARG A 627 -10.18 24.74 -14.30
C ARG A 627 -9.95 26.12 -13.66
N THR A 628 -9.88 26.18 -12.34
CA THR A 628 -9.66 27.44 -11.62
C THR A 628 -8.26 28.00 -11.86
N ALA A 629 -7.23 27.16 -11.91
CA ALA A 629 -5.87 27.57 -12.24
C ALA A 629 -5.77 28.12 -13.67
N LEU A 630 -6.42 27.46 -14.64
CA LEU A 630 -6.47 27.89 -16.03
C LEU A 630 -7.14 29.26 -16.18
N LEU A 631 -8.31 29.47 -15.56
CA LEU A 631 -9.02 30.75 -15.62
C LEU A 631 -8.20 31.90 -15.02
N ARG A 632 -7.42 31.63 -13.96
CA ARG A 632 -6.52 32.62 -13.35
C ARG A 632 -5.36 32.98 -14.28
N ALA A 633 -4.75 31.99 -14.93
CA ALA A 633 -3.66 32.21 -15.89
C ALA A 633 -4.14 33.05 -17.09
N VAL A 634 -5.27 32.68 -17.69
CA VAL A 634 -5.90 33.45 -18.78
C VAL A 634 -6.21 34.88 -18.36
N GLY A 635 -6.75 35.08 -17.15
CA GLY A 635 -7.04 36.41 -16.63
C GLY A 635 -5.80 37.29 -16.42
N HIS A 636 -4.64 36.71 -16.11
CA HIS A 636 -3.39 37.46 -15.96
C HIS A 636 -2.88 37.95 -17.31
N ASP A 637 -2.78 37.07 -18.30
CA ASP A 637 -2.19 37.38 -19.60
C ASP A 637 -3.05 38.31 -20.46
N LEU A 638 -4.36 38.35 -20.22
CA LEU A 638 -5.24 39.38 -20.82
C LEU A 638 -5.07 40.75 -20.15
N ARG A 639 -4.83 40.79 -18.82
CA ARG A 639 -4.69 42.04 -18.07
C ARG A 639 -3.42 42.81 -18.45
N THR A 640 -2.32 42.13 -18.70
CA THR A 640 -1.02 42.76 -18.99
C THR A 640 -1.04 43.67 -20.23
N PRO A 641 -1.41 43.20 -21.44
CA PRO A 641 -1.51 44.07 -22.62
C PRO A 641 -2.63 45.10 -22.48
N LEU A 642 -3.75 44.76 -21.83
CA LEU A 642 -4.84 45.70 -21.56
C LEU A 642 -4.36 46.88 -20.70
N ALA A 643 -3.58 46.61 -19.65
CA ALA A 643 -3.04 47.64 -18.76
C ALA A 643 -2.01 48.52 -19.49
N ALA A 644 -1.12 47.93 -20.29
CA ALA A 644 -0.13 48.67 -21.08
C ALA A 644 -0.80 49.59 -22.12
N GLY A 645 -1.73 49.06 -22.92
CA GLY A 645 -2.46 49.85 -23.90
C GLY A 645 -3.34 50.93 -23.25
N TRP A 646 -4.01 50.61 -22.13
CA TRP A 646 -4.78 51.60 -21.38
C TRP A 646 -3.91 52.71 -20.82
N ALA A 647 -2.74 52.40 -20.27
CA ALA A 647 -1.80 53.40 -19.77
C ALA A 647 -1.30 54.32 -20.89
N ALA A 648 -0.97 53.77 -22.07
CA ALA A 648 -0.54 54.56 -23.22
C ALA A 648 -1.65 55.51 -23.71
N VAL A 649 -2.88 55.01 -23.86
CA VAL A 649 -4.04 55.83 -24.26
C VAL A 649 -4.41 56.86 -23.18
N ALA A 650 -4.32 56.51 -21.90
CA ALA A 650 -4.59 57.43 -20.80
C ALA A 650 -3.56 58.57 -20.76
N SER A 651 -2.28 58.26 -20.96
CA SER A 651 -1.20 59.26 -21.07
C SER A 651 -1.45 60.22 -22.22
N LEU A 652 -1.79 59.71 -23.41
CA LEU A 652 -2.12 60.53 -24.58
C LEU A 652 -3.35 61.44 -24.38
N ARG A 653 -4.25 61.09 -23.45
CA ARG A 653 -5.43 61.91 -23.12
C ARG A 653 -5.18 62.93 -22.02
N SER A 654 -4.07 62.84 -21.29
CA SER A 654 -3.70 63.78 -20.24
C SER A 654 -3.43 65.17 -20.84
N ARG A 655 -3.91 66.23 -20.17
CA ARG A 655 -3.62 67.62 -20.55
C ARG A 655 -2.46 68.23 -19.75
N ASP A 656 -1.91 67.46 -18.81
CA ASP A 656 -0.90 67.93 -17.86
C ASP A 656 0.53 67.71 -18.35
N VAL A 657 0.71 67.04 -19.49
CA VAL A 657 2.01 66.68 -20.08
C VAL A 657 2.03 67.05 -21.56
N GLU A 658 3.00 67.86 -21.98
CA GLU A 658 3.28 68.10 -23.40
C GLU A 658 4.22 67.01 -23.92
N PHE A 659 3.72 66.16 -24.82
CA PHE A 659 4.52 65.12 -25.46
C PHE A 659 5.19 65.64 -26.71
N SER A 660 6.44 65.25 -26.95
CA SER A 660 7.06 65.45 -28.26
C SER A 660 6.33 64.59 -29.32
N ALA A 661 6.54 64.89 -30.60
CA ALA A 661 6.00 64.05 -31.68
C ALA A 661 6.50 62.60 -31.57
N ALA A 662 7.76 62.40 -31.18
CA ALA A 662 8.35 61.07 -31.00
C ALA A 662 7.71 60.30 -29.84
N ASP A 663 7.50 60.94 -28.67
CA ASP A 663 6.88 60.28 -27.51
C ASP A 663 5.42 59.92 -27.78
N ARG A 664 4.72 60.78 -28.54
CA ARG A 664 3.34 60.52 -28.97
C ARG A 664 3.26 59.31 -29.90
N ASP A 665 4.18 59.21 -30.85
CA ASP A 665 4.26 58.07 -31.78
C ASP A 665 4.63 56.78 -31.03
N GLU A 666 5.53 56.84 -30.03
CA GLU A 666 5.89 55.70 -29.18
C GLU A 666 4.70 55.20 -28.33
N LEU A 667 3.92 56.11 -27.74
CA LEU A 667 2.70 55.75 -26.99
C LEU A 667 1.61 55.16 -27.90
N LEU A 668 1.44 55.70 -29.11
CA LEU A 668 0.52 55.15 -30.11
C LEU A 668 0.96 53.75 -30.55
N ALA A 669 2.25 53.55 -30.82
CA ALA A 669 2.82 52.25 -31.14
C ALA A 669 2.59 51.24 -30.00
N THR A 670 2.86 51.64 -28.75
CA THR A 670 2.61 50.79 -27.56
C THR A 670 1.14 50.38 -27.44
N ALA A 671 0.21 51.30 -27.70
CA ALA A 671 -1.22 51.01 -27.68
C ALA A 671 -1.63 50.04 -28.79
N ASP A 672 -1.14 50.25 -30.01
CA ASP A 672 -1.44 49.41 -31.16
C ASP A 672 -0.88 47.98 -30.99
N GLU A 673 0.38 47.86 -30.58
CA GLU A 673 1.01 46.57 -30.25
C GLU A 673 0.26 45.82 -29.16
N SER A 674 -0.20 46.53 -28.13
CA SER A 674 -0.99 45.95 -27.03
C SER A 674 -2.34 45.42 -27.51
N MET A 675 -3.03 46.16 -28.38
CA MET A 675 -4.31 45.74 -28.98
C MET A 675 -4.14 44.55 -29.93
N ALA A 676 -3.11 44.58 -30.78
CA ALA A 676 -2.77 43.48 -31.67
C ALA A 676 -2.40 42.20 -30.87
N LYS A 677 -1.66 42.35 -29.75
CA LYS A 677 -1.35 41.24 -28.84
C LYS A 677 -2.62 40.67 -28.20
N LEU A 678 -3.53 41.52 -27.73
CA LEU A 678 -4.80 41.08 -27.13
C LEU A 678 -5.68 40.33 -28.15
N ASN A 679 -5.80 40.85 -29.37
CA ASN A 679 -6.59 40.19 -30.43
C ASN A 679 -6.06 38.78 -30.73
N ARG A 680 -4.74 38.64 -30.90
CA ARG A 680 -4.09 37.34 -31.11
C ARG A 680 -4.35 36.36 -29.95
N LEU A 681 -4.34 36.83 -28.70
CA LEU A 681 -4.61 35.97 -27.53
C LEU A 681 -6.06 35.45 -27.53
N VAL A 682 -7.02 36.32 -27.84
CA VAL A 682 -8.45 35.96 -27.92
C VAL A 682 -8.70 34.96 -29.05
N GLU A 683 -8.13 35.20 -30.23
CA GLU A 683 -8.22 34.28 -31.36
C GLU A 683 -7.63 32.90 -31.02
N ASN A 684 -6.44 32.86 -30.42
CA ASN A 684 -5.82 31.60 -29.98
C ASN A 684 -6.70 30.82 -28.99
N LEU A 685 -7.38 31.50 -28.06
CA LEU A 685 -8.30 30.87 -27.11
C LEU A 685 -9.56 30.33 -27.79
N LEU A 686 -10.13 31.08 -28.74
CA LEU A 686 -11.31 30.66 -29.50
C LEU A 686 -11.00 29.46 -30.41
N ASP A 687 -9.85 29.45 -31.06
CA ASP A 687 -9.46 28.35 -31.95
C ASP A 687 -9.13 27.09 -31.16
N LEU A 688 -8.46 27.21 -30.01
CA LEU A 688 -8.26 26.07 -29.11
C LEU A 688 -9.60 25.50 -28.62
N SER A 689 -10.55 26.36 -28.26
CA SER A 689 -11.89 25.94 -27.83
C SER A 689 -12.65 25.21 -28.94
N ARG A 690 -12.60 25.73 -30.18
CA ARG A 690 -13.21 25.09 -31.36
C ARG A 690 -12.55 23.75 -31.69
N LEU A 691 -11.23 23.67 -31.55
CA LEU A 691 -10.45 22.46 -31.79
C LEU A 691 -10.79 21.38 -30.75
N GLN A 692 -10.85 21.73 -29.47
CA GLN A 692 -11.27 20.80 -28.39
C GLN A 692 -12.72 20.32 -28.55
N ALA A 693 -13.60 21.16 -29.09
CA ALA A 693 -14.97 20.80 -29.39
C ALA A 693 -15.14 20.00 -30.70
N GLY A 694 -14.08 19.89 -31.52
CA GLY A 694 -14.12 19.23 -32.83
C GLY A 694 -14.95 19.99 -33.89
N VAL A 695 -15.20 21.29 -33.70
CA VAL A 695 -16.08 22.11 -34.57
C VAL A 695 -15.27 23.06 -35.48
N LEU A 696 -13.97 22.82 -35.67
CA LEU A 696 -13.15 23.63 -36.54
C LEU A 696 -13.47 23.32 -38.02
N CYS A 697 -14.07 24.26 -38.74
CA CYS A 697 -14.30 24.14 -40.18
C CYS A 697 -12.99 24.41 -40.94
N LEU A 698 -12.52 23.44 -41.71
CA LEU A 698 -11.29 23.55 -42.52
C LEU A 698 -11.64 23.73 -44.00
N ASN A 699 -10.99 24.67 -44.67
CA ASN A 699 -11.08 24.85 -46.11
C ASN A 699 -9.79 24.35 -46.79
N LEU A 700 -9.64 23.03 -46.87
CA LEU A 700 -8.45 22.40 -47.45
C LEU A 700 -8.43 22.59 -48.98
N ARG A 701 -7.38 23.25 -49.49
CA ARG A 701 -7.12 23.41 -50.92
C ARG A 701 -5.64 23.18 -51.25
N ALA A 702 -5.35 22.90 -52.52
CA ALA A 702 -3.97 22.84 -53.00
C ALA A 702 -3.32 24.23 -52.84
N THR A 703 -2.32 24.32 -51.98
CA THR A 703 -1.67 25.57 -51.58
C THR A 703 -0.17 25.45 -51.82
N ALA A 704 0.40 26.38 -52.58
CA ALA A 704 1.85 26.47 -52.78
C ALA A 704 2.49 27.11 -51.53
N LEU A 705 3.64 26.62 -51.06
CA LEU A 705 4.28 27.20 -49.87
C LEU A 705 4.73 28.64 -50.13
N GLU A 706 5.05 28.97 -51.38
CA GLU A 706 5.39 30.31 -51.87
C GLU A 706 4.24 31.32 -51.70
N GLU A 707 2.99 30.85 -51.63
CA GLU A 707 1.82 31.71 -51.34
C GLU A 707 1.77 32.10 -49.86
N VAL A 708 2.25 31.23 -48.97
CA VAL A 708 2.04 31.34 -47.52
C VAL A 708 3.27 31.89 -46.78
N LEU A 709 4.47 31.49 -47.20
CA LEU A 709 5.72 31.88 -46.53
C LEU A 709 5.94 33.40 -46.45
N PRO A 710 5.68 34.21 -47.49
CA PRO A 710 5.89 35.66 -47.40
C PRO A 710 5.02 36.32 -46.32
N ALA A 711 3.75 35.91 -46.22
CA ALA A 711 2.82 36.43 -45.22
C ALA A 711 3.18 35.94 -43.81
N ALA A 712 3.48 34.65 -43.66
CA ALA A 712 3.83 34.05 -42.37
C ALA A 712 5.13 34.63 -41.75
N LEU A 713 6.05 35.10 -42.59
CA LEU A 713 7.37 35.59 -42.17
C LEU A 713 7.49 37.12 -42.13
N ALA A 714 6.46 37.86 -42.57
CA ALA A 714 6.51 39.32 -42.69
C ALA A 714 6.89 40.02 -41.38
N ASP A 715 6.36 39.52 -40.25
CA ASP A 715 6.56 40.09 -38.92
C ASP A 715 7.61 39.33 -38.07
N VAL A 716 8.35 38.38 -38.67
CA VAL A 716 9.33 37.56 -37.94
C VAL A 716 10.75 37.95 -38.38
N PRO A 717 11.48 38.77 -37.59
CA PRO A 717 12.82 39.18 -37.97
C PRO A 717 13.83 38.03 -37.90
N GLY A 718 14.81 38.04 -38.80
CA GLY A 718 15.97 37.14 -38.74
C GLY A 718 15.72 35.70 -39.22
N VAL A 719 14.75 35.49 -40.11
CA VAL A 719 14.51 34.20 -40.78
C VAL A 719 15.16 34.18 -42.16
N GLU A 720 16.04 33.22 -42.40
CA GLU A 720 16.59 32.92 -43.72
C GLU A 720 15.84 31.73 -44.33
N VAL A 721 15.27 31.93 -45.52
CA VAL A 721 14.65 30.86 -46.29
C VAL A 721 15.72 30.22 -47.16
N GLY A 722 16.00 28.94 -46.92
CA GLY A 722 16.93 28.15 -47.72
C GLY A 722 16.37 27.81 -49.10
N ASP A 723 17.10 26.99 -49.85
CA ASP A 723 16.68 26.58 -51.20
C ASP A 723 15.38 25.77 -51.12
N LEU A 724 14.30 26.33 -51.68
CA LEU A 724 13.03 25.62 -51.86
C LEU A 724 13.16 24.90 -53.21
N GLU A 725 13.42 23.60 -53.19
CA GLU A 725 13.37 22.78 -54.41
C GLU A 725 11.97 22.91 -55.07
N ARG A 726 11.75 22.41 -56.29
CA ARG A 726 10.38 22.41 -56.87
C ARG A 726 9.45 21.55 -56.00
N LEU A 727 8.72 22.20 -55.09
CA LEU A 727 7.85 21.55 -54.14
C LEU A 727 6.44 21.41 -54.74
N PRO A 728 5.79 20.24 -54.60
CA PRO A 728 4.38 20.10 -54.93
C PRO A 728 3.53 20.92 -53.95
N ALA A 729 2.34 21.35 -54.40
CA ALA A 729 1.38 22.02 -53.54
C ALA A 729 0.96 21.10 -52.37
N VAL A 730 0.74 21.66 -51.19
CA VAL A 730 0.23 20.95 -50.01
C VAL A 730 -1.28 21.08 -49.90
N LEU A 731 -1.94 20.05 -49.36
CA LEU A 731 -3.37 20.13 -49.02
C LEU A 731 -3.52 20.79 -47.65
N ALA A 732 -3.80 22.09 -47.63
CA ALA A 732 -3.89 22.88 -46.41
C ALA A 732 -4.95 23.98 -46.51
N ASP A 733 -5.32 24.54 -45.36
CA ASP A 733 -6.07 25.78 -45.26
C ASP A 733 -5.04 26.93 -45.13
N PRO A 734 -4.86 27.80 -46.15
CA PRO A 734 -3.75 28.75 -46.19
C PRO A 734 -3.69 29.69 -44.98
N PRO A 735 -4.78 30.35 -44.55
CA PRO A 735 -4.78 31.15 -43.32
C PRO A 735 -4.33 30.39 -42.06
N LEU A 736 -4.75 29.12 -41.92
CA LEU A 736 -4.34 28.31 -40.77
C LEU A 736 -2.88 27.87 -40.88
N LEU A 737 -2.41 27.53 -42.08
CA LEU A 737 -1.03 27.17 -42.34
C LEU A 737 -0.08 28.35 -42.11
N GLU A 738 -0.44 29.54 -42.57
CA GLU A 738 0.27 30.80 -42.34
C GLU A 738 0.51 30.98 -40.84
N ARG A 739 -0.54 30.82 -40.05
CA ARG A 739 -0.49 30.97 -38.60
C ARG A 739 0.35 29.90 -37.91
N VAL A 740 0.30 28.65 -38.37
CA VAL A 740 1.19 27.59 -37.87
C VAL A 740 2.64 27.99 -38.10
N ILE A 741 3.01 28.39 -39.32
CA ILE A 741 4.37 28.76 -39.69
C ILE A 741 4.84 30.01 -38.94
N ALA A 742 4.02 31.06 -38.88
CA ALA A 742 4.33 32.30 -38.15
C ALA A 742 4.59 32.03 -36.66
N ASN A 743 3.79 31.15 -36.05
CA ASN A 743 3.98 30.80 -34.64
C ASN A 743 5.26 29.97 -34.42
N LEU A 744 5.58 29.02 -35.30
CA LEU A 744 6.81 28.23 -35.21
C LEU A 744 8.06 29.10 -35.45
N ALA A 745 8.06 29.93 -36.49
CA ALA A 745 9.15 30.85 -36.81
C ALA A 745 9.34 31.90 -35.71
N GLY A 746 8.25 32.48 -35.21
CA GLY A 746 8.29 33.41 -34.08
C GLY A 746 8.77 32.75 -32.77
N ASN A 747 8.52 31.46 -32.57
CA ASN A 747 9.08 30.71 -31.45
C ASN A 747 10.59 30.50 -31.63
N ALA A 748 11.03 30.08 -32.81
CA ALA A 748 12.43 29.91 -33.15
C ALA A 748 13.24 31.21 -33.01
N ALA A 749 12.71 32.34 -33.49
CA ALA A 749 13.37 33.64 -33.42
C ALA A 749 13.56 34.14 -31.98
N ARG A 750 12.65 33.77 -31.07
CA ARG A 750 12.74 34.13 -29.65
C ARG A 750 13.80 33.34 -28.88
N HIS A 751 14.07 32.11 -29.29
CA HIS A 751 14.97 31.20 -28.57
C HIS A 751 16.34 31.03 -29.23
N THR A 752 16.51 31.51 -30.46
CA THR A 752 17.81 31.50 -31.14
C THR A 752 18.79 32.48 -30.46
N SER A 753 20.07 32.12 -30.42
CA SER A 753 21.13 32.98 -29.87
C SER A 753 21.41 34.21 -30.76
N GLU A 754 21.74 35.36 -30.17
CA GLU A 754 22.07 36.59 -30.90
C GLU A 754 23.10 36.34 -32.03
N GLY A 755 22.80 36.83 -33.24
CA GLY A 755 23.69 36.76 -34.40
C GLY A 755 23.60 35.50 -35.27
N ARG A 756 22.66 34.57 -35.01
CA ARG A 756 22.36 33.44 -35.90
C ARG A 756 20.92 33.44 -36.39
N PRO A 757 20.67 33.48 -37.71
CA PRO A 757 19.32 33.49 -38.27
C PRO A 757 18.62 32.15 -38.05
N VAL A 758 17.29 32.18 -37.97
CA VAL A 758 16.44 31.00 -38.04
C VAL A 758 16.44 30.51 -39.47
N LEU A 759 16.72 29.24 -39.71
CA LEU A 759 16.73 28.68 -41.06
C LEU A 759 15.42 27.94 -41.34
N LEU A 760 14.71 28.34 -42.38
CA LEU A 760 13.54 27.63 -42.89
C LEU A 760 13.91 26.88 -44.17
N THR A 761 13.77 25.56 -44.16
CA THR A 761 13.96 24.71 -45.36
C THR A 761 12.72 23.89 -45.60
N ALA A 762 12.48 23.50 -46.85
CA ALA A 762 11.39 22.59 -47.17
C ALA A 762 11.83 21.56 -48.21
N SER A 763 11.35 20.33 -48.04
CA SER A 763 11.69 19.19 -48.91
C SER A 763 10.48 18.29 -49.11
N ALA A 764 10.32 17.71 -50.29
CA ALA A 764 9.25 16.76 -50.56
C ALA A 764 9.76 15.31 -50.54
N HIS A 765 9.12 14.44 -49.78
CA HIS A 765 9.43 13.02 -49.72
C HIS A 765 8.16 12.17 -49.52
N ALA A 766 8.07 11.04 -50.23
CA ALA A 766 7.00 10.04 -50.06
C ALA A 766 5.56 10.60 -50.08
N GLY A 767 5.28 11.59 -50.94
CA GLY A 767 3.95 12.21 -51.05
C GLY A 767 3.60 13.18 -49.92
N ARG A 768 4.60 13.65 -49.17
CA ARG A 768 4.49 14.69 -48.15
C ARG A 768 5.52 15.80 -48.38
N VAL A 769 5.18 17.00 -47.96
CA VAL A 769 6.12 18.13 -47.89
C VAL A 769 6.47 18.36 -46.42
N GLU A 770 7.77 18.35 -46.13
CA GLU A 770 8.31 18.64 -44.81
C GLU A 770 8.91 20.04 -44.81
N VAL A 771 8.38 20.92 -43.95
CA VAL A 771 8.92 22.24 -43.64
C VAL A 771 9.69 22.13 -42.33
N ARG A 772 10.98 22.43 -42.35
CA ARG A 772 11.87 22.42 -41.19
C ARG A 772 12.19 23.85 -40.79
N ILE A 773 11.78 24.24 -39.58
CA ILE A 773 12.14 25.51 -38.95
C ILE A 773 13.25 25.22 -37.93
N VAL A 774 14.46 25.69 -38.22
CA VAL A 774 15.67 25.36 -37.47
C VAL A 774 16.12 26.56 -36.65
N ASP A 775 16.17 26.39 -35.33
CA ASP A 775 16.81 27.34 -34.42
C ASP A 775 18.12 26.80 -33.83
N ARG A 776 18.89 27.71 -33.23
CA ARG A 776 20.17 27.45 -32.55
C ARG A 776 20.10 27.77 -31.05
N GLY A 777 18.92 27.61 -30.46
CA GLY A 777 18.65 27.87 -29.05
C GLY A 777 19.14 26.78 -28.09
N PRO A 778 18.69 26.80 -26.83
CA PRO A 778 19.06 25.81 -25.82
C PRO A 778 18.53 24.38 -26.10
N GLY A 779 17.60 24.23 -27.05
CA GLY A 779 16.95 22.96 -27.37
C GLY A 779 15.94 22.51 -26.30
N ILE A 780 15.35 21.33 -26.49
CA ILE A 780 14.35 20.76 -25.59
C ILE A 780 14.77 19.34 -25.17
N PRO A 781 14.85 19.03 -23.86
CA PRO A 781 15.17 17.68 -23.38
C PRO A 781 14.21 16.61 -23.95
N PRO A 782 14.69 15.40 -24.27
CA PRO A 782 13.84 14.34 -24.84
C PRO A 782 12.62 13.98 -23.98
N SER A 783 12.72 14.12 -22.65
CA SER A 783 11.63 13.87 -21.70
C SER A 783 10.49 14.88 -21.80
N ASP A 784 10.75 16.07 -22.33
CA ASP A 784 9.78 17.17 -22.36
C ASP A 784 9.22 17.44 -23.76
N ARG A 785 9.72 16.77 -24.81
CA ARG A 785 9.31 16.99 -26.22
C ARG A 785 7.81 16.84 -26.48
N ASP A 786 7.16 15.86 -25.85
CA ASP A 786 5.70 15.71 -25.97
C ASP A 786 4.96 16.74 -25.12
N ARG A 787 5.53 17.10 -23.97
CA ARG A 787 4.92 18.02 -23.01
C ARG A 787 4.87 19.45 -23.55
N VAL A 788 5.78 19.85 -24.44
CA VAL A 788 5.80 21.21 -25.03
C VAL A 788 4.53 21.56 -25.80
N PHE A 789 3.82 20.53 -26.27
CA PHE A 789 2.57 20.67 -27.02
C PHE A 789 1.33 20.57 -26.11
N GLU A 790 1.50 20.33 -24.82
CA GLU A 790 0.38 20.41 -23.88
C GLU A 790 -0.05 21.88 -23.71
N PRO A 791 -1.36 22.18 -23.74
CA PRO A 791 -1.84 23.53 -23.53
C PRO A 791 -1.33 24.10 -22.21
N PHE A 792 -0.91 25.38 -22.23
CA PHE A 792 -0.43 26.13 -21.06
C PHE A 792 0.92 25.66 -20.49
N GLN A 793 1.65 24.79 -21.20
CA GLN A 793 2.97 24.36 -20.78
C GLN A 793 4.03 25.43 -21.12
N ARG A 794 4.91 25.71 -20.16
CA ARG A 794 6.09 26.58 -20.32
C ARG A 794 7.31 25.86 -19.78
N LEU A 795 8.34 25.67 -20.59
CA LEU A 795 9.59 25.01 -20.18
C LEU A 795 10.70 26.04 -20.05
N GLY A 796 11.14 26.32 -18.82
CA GLY A 796 12.33 27.12 -18.55
C GLY A 796 12.15 28.64 -18.57
N ASP A 797 10.94 29.16 -18.79
CA ASP A 797 10.68 30.59 -18.95
C ASP A 797 9.92 31.14 -17.74
N THR A 798 10.62 31.78 -16.80
CA THR A 798 10.04 32.39 -15.59
C THR A 798 9.61 33.85 -15.77
N ASP A 799 9.85 34.44 -16.94
CA ASP A 799 9.50 35.84 -17.19
C ASP A 799 8.03 35.98 -17.61
N ASN A 800 7.29 36.89 -16.98
CA ASN A 800 5.86 37.13 -17.25
C ASN A 800 5.58 37.84 -18.60
N SER A 801 6.59 38.00 -19.47
CA SER A 801 6.49 38.71 -20.75
C SER A 801 6.08 37.80 -21.92
N THR A 802 6.35 36.48 -21.81
CA THR A 802 6.11 35.46 -22.82
C THR A 802 4.76 34.75 -22.61
N GLY A 803 3.97 34.63 -23.69
CA GLY A 803 2.52 34.35 -23.65
C GLY A 803 2.08 32.98 -23.11
N LEU A 804 0.75 32.76 -23.15
CA LEU A 804 -0.05 31.68 -22.54
C LEU A 804 0.41 30.21 -22.68
N GLY A 805 1.52 29.88 -23.35
CA GLY A 805 1.91 28.49 -23.63
C GLY A 805 0.92 27.76 -24.56
N LEU A 806 0.13 28.52 -25.33
CA LEU A 806 -0.89 27.97 -26.22
C LEU A 806 -0.41 27.78 -27.66
N GLY A 807 0.66 28.48 -28.06
CA GLY A 807 1.10 28.53 -29.45
C GLY A 807 1.42 27.14 -30.00
N LEU A 808 2.32 26.40 -29.36
CA LEU A 808 2.76 25.08 -29.85
C LEU A 808 1.61 24.05 -29.83
N ALA A 809 0.77 24.07 -28.79
CA ALA A 809 -0.42 23.23 -28.70
C ALA A 809 -1.40 23.48 -29.85
N LEU A 810 -1.67 24.75 -30.15
CA LEU A 810 -2.51 25.15 -31.28
C LEU A 810 -1.86 24.78 -32.63
N SER A 811 -0.56 25.05 -32.81
CA SER A 811 0.17 24.70 -34.04
C SER A 811 0.09 23.19 -34.33
N ARG A 812 0.26 22.35 -33.31
CA ARG A 812 0.15 20.89 -33.45
C ARG A 812 -1.29 20.49 -33.78
N GLY A 813 -2.28 21.01 -33.05
CA GLY A 813 -3.68 20.70 -33.30
C GLY A 813 -4.15 21.11 -34.69
N LEU A 814 -3.80 22.31 -35.16
CA LEU A 814 -4.14 22.80 -36.51
C LEU A 814 -3.45 21.94 -37.59
N THR A 815 -2.19 21.58 -37.36
CA THR A 815 -1.43 20.69 -38.26
C THR A 815 -2.09 19.32 -38.37
N GLU A 816 -2.43 18.71 -37.23
CA GLU A 816 -3.11 17.41 -37.18
C GLU A 816 -4.50 17.47 -37.81
N ALA A 817 -5.24 18.58 -37.62
CA ALA A 817 -6.52 18.82 -38.26
C ALA A 817 -6.40 18.89 -39.80
N MET A 818 -5.27 19.39 -40.33
CA MET A 818 -4.92 19.35 -41.76
C MET A 818 -4.30 18.01 -42.22
N ASN A 819 -4.41 16.94 -41.43
CA ASN A 819 -3.79 15.62 -41.67
C ASN A 819 -2.24 15.63 -41.73
N GLY A 820 -1.62 16.65 -41.14
CA GLY A 820 -0.18 16.77 -40.99
C GLY A 820 0.34 16.21 -39.67
N THR A 821 1.65 16.32 -39.47
CA THR A 821 2.33 16.03 -38.19
C THR A 821 3.32 17.13 -37.86
N LEU A 822 3.46 17.46 -36.58
CA LEU A 822 4.44 18.44 -36.07
C LEU A 822 5.32 17.77 -35.01
N VAL A 823 6.63 17.69 -35.25
CA VAL A 823 7.58 16.96 -34.40
C VAL A 823 8.83 17.79 -34.10
N PRO A 824 9.33 17.80 -32.85
CA PRO A 824 10.59 18.41 -32.48
C PRO A 824 11.77 17.45 -32.66
N GLU A 825 12.80 17.89 -33.37
CA GLU A 825 14.08 17.21 -33.61
C GLU A 825 15.26 18.04 -33.05
N ASP A 826 16.39 17.40 -32.78
CA ASP A 826 17.60 18.12 -32.37
C ASP A 826 18.29 18.75 -33.58
N THR A 827 18.72 20.00 -33.46
CA THR A 827 19.54 20.64 -34.50
C THR A 827 21.00 20.20 -34.36
N PRO A 828 21.65 19.67 -35.42
CA PRO A 828 23.08 19.31 -35.38
C PRO A 828 23.96 20.51 -35.03
N GLY A 829 24.63 20.48 -33.87
CA GLY A 829 25.41 21.60 -33.33
C GLY A 829 24.69 22.46 -32.29
N GLY A 830 23.56 21.99 -31.75
CA GLY A 830 22.76 22.66 -30.73
C GLY A 830 21.60 23.46 -31.32
N GLY A 831 20.46 23.44 -30.63
CA GLY A 831 19.19 24.04 -31.06
C GLY A 831 18.05 23.04 -31.21
N LEU A 832 16.89 23.53 -31.63
CA LEU A 832 15.71 22.75 -31.92
C LEU A 832 15.31 22.90 -33.40
N THR A 833 14.89 21.81 -34.02
CA THR A 833 14.30 21.79 -35.35
C THR A 833 12.84 21.38 -35.24
N MET A 834 11.92 22.25 -35.62
CA MET A 834 10.51 21.93 -35.71
C MET A 834 10.18 21.43 -37.11
N VAL A 835 9.77 20.17 -37.22
CA VAL A 835 9.43 19.51 -38.49
C VAL A 835 7.92 19.47 -38.66
N LEU A 836 7.41 20.26 -39.59
CA LEU A 836 6.02 20.28 -40.03
C LEU A 836 5.88 19.44 -41.30
N SER A 837 5.14 18.34 -41.26
CA SER A 837 4.90 17.46 -42.41
C SER A 837 3.44 17.52 -42.83
N LEU A 838 3.17 17.85 -44.10
CA LEU A 838 1.83 17.96 -44.68
C LEU A 838 1.67 17.07 -45.92
N PRO A 839 0.48 16.53 -46.21
CA PRO A 839 0.23 15.75 -47.41
C PRO A 839 0.30 16.62 -48.68
N CYS A 840 0.91 16.11 -49.75
CA CYS A 840 0.86 16.75 -51.06
C CYS A 840 -0.59 16.73 -51.60
N ALA A 841 -1.00 17.82 -52.25
CA ALA A 841 -2.18 17.80 -53.11
C ALA A 841 -1.86 16.87 -54.30
N ARG A 842 -2.69 15.85 -54.54
CA ARG A 842 -2.54 15.00 -55.71
C ARG A 842 -2.86 15.83 -56.96
N ASP A 843 -1.96 15.84 -57.94
CA ASP A 843 -2.23 16.42 -59.26
C ASP A 843 -3.48 15.72 -59.85
N ALA A 844 -4.56 16.46 -60.00
CA ALA A 844 -5.80 15.98 -60.58
C ALA A 844 -5.73 15.84 -62.12
N GLU A 845 -4.54 15.78 -62.72
CA GLU A 845 -4.36 15.94 -64.17
C GLU A 845 -3.83 14.72 -64.92
N ASN A 846 -3.79 13.53 -64.31
CA ASN A 846 -3.29 12.31 -65.00
C ASN A 846 -4.18 11.06 -64.94
N ASP A 847 -5.48 11.20 -64.65
CA ASP A 847 -6.42 10.06 -64.73
C ASP A 847 -7.54 10.34 -65.74
N VAL A 848 -7.14 10.48 -67.01
CA VAL A 848 -8.05 10.23 -68.14
C VAL A 848 -7.70 8.84 -68.68
N PRO A 849 -8.51 7.80 -68.44
CA PRO A 849 -8.33 6.54 -69.13
C PRO A 849 -8.60 6.76 -70.63
N ALA A 850 -7.59 6.50 -71.45
CA ALA A 850 -7.70 6.52 -72.90
C ALA A 850 -8.74 5.47 -73.34
N THR A 851 -9.93 5.95 -73.71
CA THR A 851 -10.91 5.17 -74.45
C THR A 851 -10.37 4.89 -75.85
N PRO A 852 -10.22 3.63 -76.30
CA PRO A 852 -9.90 3.36 -77.69
C PRO A 852 -11.19 3.49 -78.51
N LEU A 853 -11.22 4.41 -79.47
CA LEU A 853 -12.21 4.41 -80.55
C LEU A 853 -11.76 3.43 -81.65
N PRO A 854 -12.69 2.76 -82.34
CA PRO A 854 -12.43 2.08 -83.61
C PRO A 854 -12.15 3.07 -84.76
#